data_AF-G2Z2U5-F1
#
_entry.id   AF-G2Z2U5-F1
#
_cell.length_a   1.000
_cell.length_b   1.000
_cell.length_c   1.000
_cell.angle_alpha   90.00
_cell.angle_beta   90.00
_cell.angle_gamma   90.00
#
_symmetry.space_group_name_H-M   'P 1'
#
loop_
_entity.id
_entity.type
_entity.pdbx_description
1 polymer ?
#
loop_
_entity_poly.entity_id
_entity_poly.type
_entity_poly.pdbx_seq_one_letter_code
_entity_poly.pdbx_strand_id
1 'polypeptide(L)'
;MKIIFKKLGYHVYSKRSKKSDIAVRILYINNPNGTPRWIWNANCSTPLFLKFYNVGSKRAQFIAEFIRTIFYLKLQRFIFKSKEYYFDAQSPMIDCTKSWALFTGTVGPNNKAILYSDQLFYKVATTESASQLIINEAKILNKIQNNTSLFYTPNVVDKSTDVICLSDISSNDVRSTNFGSTHLFALAEMNLMDNKIIKTEYLYVFNTLKSKFLQIDDSRIPKNLLRKLKSLIEDIQPEDTLSISLAHGDFTQWNMFEGKNKLALYDWELANSDMPIGFDYFHYHFQQGILVERKTWNEIYNDILKNCKNDFGKQLFNDDFNTLHSYLKWYLLINCMNYLVVYSQQLKWHPQIDWLLKIWDEALNIFMTKKNTLRELLIMDFFDFLQKEEYATLKFDYAYPEKLDVNSDIDIIIKEELNEKLTNFFKNHSLVYKFSENKRSFMNTIQLFMEDGSMLSIDAIWKMKRKNIEYLNVKQLLRNSYINEYAVKMASEKDTARYIALFYTLNHAAIPDKFSKVISITRNSTHPLDLTINKYLKNTKENRNILLNYVRLDIKNKFPFNIVNTINYYIDTLINIINNRGFLITFSGVDGAGKTTVIDKIKYSVEKQLRKKVIVLRHRPSVLPILSVWTKGKEQAHLDTIQNLPRQGKNVSFMSSLFRFMYYYMDYVFGQFFIYFKYILKGYVVIYDRYYFDFINDSKRSNIVLPKSITLLGYAFVLKPKFNFFLYADAQVILSRKKELDAKTITELTFEYTKLFDRLQESSDKNIYMPINNVDLDETLNRIMKTVILKS
;
A
#
# COMPACT_ATOMS: atom_id res chain seq x y z
N MET A 1 -40.21 0.13 21.54
CA MET A 1 -41.46 0.93 21.59
C MET A 1 -41.89 1.23 23.02
N LYS A 2 -42.30 0.25 23.84
CA LYS A 2 -42.72 0.51 25.24
C LYS A 2 -41.71 1.33 26.05
N ILE A 3 -40.43 0.96 26.03
CA ILE A 3 -39.35 1.69 26.73
C ILE A 3 -39.21 3.13 26.22
N ILE A 4 -39.22 3.31 24.89
CA ILE A 4 -39.07 4.63 24.25
C ILE A 4 -40.23 5.55 24.65
N PHE A 5 -41.46 5.09 24.50
CA PHE A 5 -42.64 5.90 24.82
C PHE A 5 -42.83 6.13 26.31
N LYS A 6 -42.36 5.22 27.18
CA LYS A 6 -42.29 5.47 28.63
C LYS A 6 -41.46 6.72 28.95
N LYS A 7 -40.32 6.89 28.28
CA LYS A 7 -39.46 8.08 28.41
C LYS A 7 -40.09 9.35 27.82
N LEU A 8 -41.02 9.20 26.88
CA LEU A 8 -41.81 10.31 26.31
C LEU A 8 -43.12 10.59 27.08
N GLY A 9 -43.32 9.96 28.25
CA GLY A 9 -44.49 10.20 29.10
C GLY A 9 -45.72 9.33 28.82
N TYR A 10 -45.55 8.19 28.15
CA TYR A 10 -46.62 7.27 27.78
C TYR A 10 -46.38 5.82 28.22
N HIS A 11 -47.41 5.17 28.77
CA HIS A 11 -47.45 3.71 28.85
C HIS A 11 -48.15 3.13 27.62
N VAL A 12 -47.53 2.13 26.97
CA VAL A 12 -48.03 1.55 25.71
C VAL A 12 -48.45 0.10 25.91
N TYR A 13 -49.72 -0.19 25.58
CA TYR A 13 -50.36 -1.50 25.71
C TYR A 13 -50.82 -2.04 24.36
N SER A 14 -50.85 -3.36 24.21
CA SER A 14 -51.36 -4.04 23.00
C SER A 14 -52.87 -4.29 23.02
N LYS A 15 -53.50 -4.12 24.19
CA LYS A 15 -54.94 -4.21 24.42
C LYS A 15 -55.33 -3.02 25.30
N ARG A 16 -56.55 -2.54 25.14
CA ARG A 16 -57.09 -1.43 25.93
C ARG A 16 -57.15 -1.85 27.40
N SER A 17 -56.57 -1.05 28.27
CA SER A 17 -56.55 -1.29 29.72
C SER A 17 -57.56 -0.38 30.43
N LYS A 18 -57.62 0.89 30.04
CA LYS A 18 -58.53 1.91 30.59
C LYS A 18 -59.38 2.55 29.48
N LYS A 19 -60.54 3.10 29.85
CA LYS A 19 -61.36 3.89 28.92
C LYS A 19 -60.63 5.15 28.42
N SER A 20 -59.78 5.73 29.27
CA SER A 20 -58.96 6.91 28.95
C SER A 20 -57.80 6.63 27.99
N ASP A 21 -57.49 5.37 27.69
CA ASP A 21 -56.38 5.04 26.78
C ASP A 21 -56.68 5.53 25.35
N ILE A 22 -55.69 6.19 24.75
CA ILE A 22 -55.74 6.70 23.38
C ILE A 22 -55.39 5.55 22.43
N ALA A 23 -56.33 5.16 21.57
CA ALA A 23 -56.09 4.17 20.52
C ALA A 23 -55.33 4.80 19.34
N VAL A 24 -54.11 4.34 19.09
CA VAL A 24 -53.27 4.82 17.99
C VAL A 24 -52.95 3.66 17.07
N ARG A 25 -53.40 3.78 15.82
CA ARG A 25 -53.00 2.86 14.75
C ARG A 25 -51.67 3.30 14.18
N ILE A 26 -50.70 2.40 14.15
CA ILE A 26 -49.37 2.66 13.61
C ILE A 26 -49.15 1.86 12.33
N LEU A 27 -48.28 2.37 11.48
CA LEU A 27 -47.69 1.67 10.34
C LEU A 27 -46.19 1.48 10.59
N TYR A 28 -45.60 0.42 10.04
CA TYR A 28 -44.18 0.15 10.26
C TYR A 28 -43.49 -0.60 9.12
N ILE A 29 -42.16 -0.45 9.06
CA ILE A 29 -41.23 -1.21 8.22
C ILE A 29 -40.23 -1.91 9.13
N ASN A 30 -40.00 -3.21 8.89
CA ASN A 30 -39.07 -4.02 9.68
C ASN A 30 -37.64 -3.99 9.12
N ASN A 31 -36.68 -4.23 9.99
CA ASN A 31 -35.35 -4.71 9.66
C ASN A 31 -35.42 -6.12 9.02
N PRO A 32 -34.35 -6.57 8.34
CA PRO A 32 -34.27 -7.94 7.81
C PRO A 32 -34.46 -9.04 8.86
N ASN A 33 -34.10 -8.78 10.12
CA ASN A 33 -34.30 -9.69 11.25
C ASN A 33 -35.73 -9.66 11.83
N GLY A 34 -36.66 -8.93 11.21
CA GLY A 34 -38.06 -8.86 11.62
C GLY A 34 -38.39 -7.82 12.70
N THR A 35 -37.40 -7.15 13.30
CA THR A 35 -37.69 -6.10 14.29
C THR A 35 -38.17 -4.81 13.62
N PRO A 36 -39.10 -4.04 14.20
CA PRO A 36 -39.50 -2.75 13.64
C PRO A 36 -38.32 -1.78 13.56
N ARG A 37 -38.15 -1.12 12.41
CA ARG A 37 -37.11 -0.11 12.15
C ARG A 37 -37.69 1.30 12.09
N TRP A 38 -38.73 1.46 11.28
CA TRP A 38 -39.44 2.72 11.08
C TRP A 38 -40.89 2.51 11.50
N ILE A 39 -41.42 3.44 12.28
CA ILE A 39 -42.76 3.38 12.83
C ILE A 39 -43.38 4.76 12.72
N TRP A 40 -44.63 4.88 12.31
CA TRP A 40 -45.29 6.18 12.23
C TRP A 40 -46.79 6.06 12.48
N ASN A 41 -47.42 7.18 12.84
CA ASN A 41 -48.87 7.26 12.98
C ASN A 41 -49.54 6.99 11.62
N ALA A 42 -50.54 6.10 11.58
CA ALA A 42 -51.26 5.77 10.34
C ALA A 42 -52.06 6.95 9.74
N ASN A 43 -52.21 8.05 10.49
CA ASN A 43 -52.84 9.28 10.05
C ASN A 43 -51.88 10.29 9.39
N CYS A 44 -50.57 10.00 9.33
CA CYS A 44 -49.61 10.86 8.62
C CYS A 44 -49.99 10.98 7.13
N SER A 45 -50.16 12.22 6.66
CA SER A 45 -50.41 12.54 5.25
C SER A 45 -49.13 12.55 4.41
N THR A 46 -47.98 12.76 5.05
CA THR A 46 -46.65 12.76 4.43
C THR A 46 -45.75 11.70 5.06
N PRO A 47 -44.75 11.18 4.32
CA PRO A 47 -43.84 10.15 4.83
C PRO A 47 -42.78 10.76 5.76
N LEU A 48 -43.19 11.23 6.95
CA LEU A 48 -42.30 11.90 7.92
C LEU A 48 -41.05 11.08 8.27
N PHE A 49 -41.16 9.75 8.27
CA PHE A 49 -40.04 8.87 8.55
C PHE A 49 -38.89 9.02 7.54
N LEU A 50 -39.11 9.54 6.33
CA LEU A 50 -38.01 9.83 5.39
C LEU A 50 -37.05 10.91 5.90
N LYS A 51 -37.41 11.68 6.94
CA LYS A 51 -36.49 12.63 7.60
C LYS A 51 -35.26 11.95 8.22
N PHE A 52 -35.37 10.69 8.67
CA PHE A 52 -34.20 9.95 9.17
C PHE A 52 -33.49 9.12 8.08
N TYR A 53 -33.97 9.17 6.83
CA TYR A 53 -33.44 8.38 5.73
C TYR A 53 -32.45 9.22 4.90
N ASN A 54 -31.21 8.73 4.76
CA ASN A 54 -30.21 9.41 3.95
C ASN A 54 -30.46 9.13 2.45
N VAL A 55 -30.82 10.17 1.71
CA VAL A 55 -31.18 10.15 0.28
C VAL A 55 -29.96 10.46 -0.63
N GLY A 56 -28.74 10.15 -0.18
CA GLY A 56 -27.51 10.50 -0.90
C GLY A 56 -27.22 9.69 -2.18
N SER A 57 -27.84 8.52 -2.37
CA SER A 57 -27.59 7.66 -3.55
C SER A 57 -28.78 7.65 -4.53
N LYS A 58 -28.52 7.42 -5.83
CA LYS A 58 -29.59 7.26 -6.85
C LYS A 58 -30.63 6.21 -6.46
N ARG A 59 -30.18 5.09 -5.86
CA ARG A 59 -31.08 4.05 -5.34
C ARG A 59 -31.93 4.56 -4.18
N ALA A 60 -31.32 5.28 -3.24
CA ALA A 60 -32.05 5.87 -2.12
C ALA A 60 -33.06 6.94 -2.58
N GLN A 61 -32.69 7.74 -3.58
CA GLN A 61 -33.58 8.71 -4.23
C GLN A 61 -34.79 8.02 -4.84
N PHE A 62 -34.58 6.95 -5.61
CA PHE A 62 -35.69 6.18 -6.18
C PHE A 62 -36.63 5.60 -5.10
N ILE A 63 -36.07 5.03 -4.04
CA ILE A 63 -36.88 4.49 -2.92
C ILE A 63 -37.67 5.61 -2.23
N ALA A 64 -37.03 6.75 -1.98
CA ALA A 64 -37.68 7.89 -1.35
C ALA A 64 -38.82 8.45 -2.21
N GLU A 65 -38.60 8.60 -3.53
CA GLU A 65 -39.64 9.04 -4.46
C GLU A 65 -40.79 8.05 -4.56
N PHE A 66 -40.51 6.75 -4.66
CA PHE A 66 -41.55 5.73 -4.65
C PHE A 66 -42.41 5.80 -3.38
N ILE A 67 -41.79 5.97 -2.20
CA ILE A 67 -42.52 6.16 -0.93
C ILE A 67 -43.35 7.45 -0.95
N ARG A 68 -42.81 8.55 -1.48
CA ARG A 68 -43.56 9.82 -1.63
C ARG A 68 -44.78 9.62 -2.52
N THR A 69 -44.65 8.90 -3.64
CA THR A 69 -45.77 8.55 -4.53
C THR A 69 -46.83 7.73 -3.80
N ILE A 70 -46.46 6.75 -2.98
CA ILE A 70 -47.41 5.96 -2.18
C ILE A 70 -48.26 6.85 -1.27
N PHE A 71 -47.64 7.81 -0.58
CA PHE A 71 -48.34 8.74 0.32
C PHE A 71 -49.20 9.73 -0.46
N TYR A 72 -48.70 10.23 -1.59
CA TYR A 72 -49.46 11.10 -2.50
C TYR A 72 -50.75 10.42 -2.99
N LEU A 73 -50.67 9.14 -3.37
CA LEU A 73 -51.81 8.31 -3.78
C LEU A 73 -52.65 7.77 -2.61
N LYS A 74 -52.29 8.07 -1.36
CA LYS A 74 -52.95 7.58 -0.13
C LYS A 74 -53.01 6.04 0.00
N LEU A 75 -52.03 5.33 -0.57
CA LEU A 75 -51.97 3.85 -0.59
C LEU A 75 -51.22 3.23 0.61
N GLN A 76 -50.74 4.05 1.55
CA GLN A 76 -49.86 3.61 2.64
C GLN A 76 -50.48 2.52 3.55
N ARG A 77 -51.81 2.51 3.71
CA ARG A 77 -52.52 1.51 4.55
C ARG A 77 -52.58 0.12 3.92
N PHE A 78 -52.45 0.01 2.60
CA PHE A 78 -52.43 -1.26 1.87
C PHE A 78 -51.02 -1.82 1.74
N ILE A 79 -50.02 -0.93 1.63
CA ILE A 79 -48.64 -1.32 1.37
C ILE A 79 -47.88 -1.65 2.65
N PHE A 80 -48.09 -0.89 3.72
CA PHE A 80 -47.34 -1.06 4.97
C PHE A 80 -48.12 -1.85 6.02
N LYS A 81 -47.39 -2.63 6.82
CA LYS A 81 -47.98 -3.38 7.92
C LYS A 81 -48.54 -2.42 8.97
N SER A 82 -49.72 -2.73 9.50
CA SER A 82 -50.39 -1.93 10.54
C SER A 82 -50.57 -2.70 11.82
N LYS A 83 -50.59 -2.00 12.96
CA LYS A 83 -50.98 -2.56 14.26
C LYS A 83 -51.59 -1.46 15.12
N GLU A 84 -52.54 -1.81 15.97
CA GLU A 84 -53.13 -0.88 16.93
C GLU A 84 -52.46 -1.03 18.31
N TYR A 85 -52.19 0.10 18.95
CA TYR A 85 -51.67 0.18 20.31
C TYR A 85 -52.45 1.23 21.10
N TYR A 86 -52.47 1.06 22.42
CA TYR A 86 -53.20 1.93 23.35
C TYR A 86 -52.18 2.69 24.22
N PHE A 87 -52.29 4.01 24.24
CA PHE A 87 -51.37 4.92 24.91
C PHE A 87 -52.06 5.55 26.13
N ASP A 88 -51.48 5.34 27.31
CA ASP A 88 -51.90 5.96 28.57
C ASP A 88 -50.94 7.13 28.87
N ALA A 89 -51.46 8.36 28.80
CA ALA A 89 -50.68 9.59 28.97
C ALA A 89 -50.48 9.89 30.47
N GLN A 90 -49.24 10.12 30.88
CA GLN A 90 -48.90 10.51 32.26
C GLN A 90 -48.37 11.95 32.30
N SER A 91 -47.40 12.27 31.41
CA SER A 91 -46.88 13.62 31.19
C SER A 91 -46.24 13.65 29.79
N PRO A 92 -47.07 13.64 28.74
CA PRO A 92 -46.58 13.37 27.39
C PRO A 92 -45.77 14.54 26.83
N MET A 93 -44.57 14.25 26.31
CA MET A 93 -43.72 15.26 25.64
C MET A 93 -44.16 15.55 24.20
N ILE A 94 -44.97 14.66 23.62
CA ILE A 94 -45.51 14.77 22.27
C ILE A 94 -46.99 14.41 22.28
N ASP A 95 -47.76 14.91 21.33
CA ASP A 95 -49.13 14.44 21.10
C ASP A 95 -49.13 13.21 20.19
N CYS A 96 -49.33 12.02 20.77
CA CYS A 96 -49.35 10.76 20.01
C CYS A 96 -50.51 10.65 19.00
N THR A 97 -51.52 11.53 19.06
CA THR A 97 -52.65 11.55 18.10
C THR A 97 -52.29 12.27 16.80
N LYS A 98 -51.30 13.17 16.84
CA LYS A 98 -50.80 13.92 15.69
C LYS A 98 -49.86 13.09 14.79
N SER A 99 -49.41 13.71 13.71
CA SER A 99 -48.47 13.10 12.78
C SER A 99 -47.06 13.02 13.40
N TRP A 100 -46.57 11.81 13.60
CA TRP A 100 -45.22 11.55 14.08
C TRP A 100 -44.60 10.34 13.39
N ALA A 101 -43.27 10.29 13.39
CA ALA A 101 -42.49 9.14 12.93
C ALA A 101 -41.36 8.83 13.91
N LEU A 102 -40.99 7.56 14.02
CA LEU A 102 -40.01 7.02 14.94
C LEU A 102 -39.06 6.08 14.18
N PHE A 103 -37.77 6.38 14.27
CA PHE A 103 -36.68 5.47 13.94
C PHE A 103 -36.16 4.83 15.22
N THR A 104 -36.13 3.50 15.29
CA THR A 104 -35.79 2.76 16.52
C THR A 104 -34.30 2.71 16.84
N GLY A 105 -33.46 3.30 15.99
CA GLY A 105 -32.00 3.29 16.15
C GLY A 105 -31.32 2.05 15.57
N THR A 106 -29.99 2.06 15.61
CA THR A 106 -29.12 0.94 15.23
C THR A 106 -28.64 0.24 16.50
N VAL A 107 -28.76 -1.08 16.54
CA VAL A 107 -28.37 -1.90 17.70
C VAL A 107 -26.89 -1.66 18.05
N GLY A 108 -26.61 -1.31 19.31
CA GLY A 108 -25.25 -1.05 19.80
C GLY A 108 -25.25 -0.40 21.19
N PRO A 109 -24.06 -0.21 21.80
CA PRO A 109 -23.93 0.38 23.14
C PRO A 109 -24.45 1.83 23.21
N ASN A 110 -24.43 2.55 22.09
CA ASN A 110 -24.91 3.93 21.97
C ASN A 110 -26.31 4.02 21.32
N ASN A 111 -27.12 2.95 21.38
CA ASN A 111 -28.40 2.94 20.69
C ASN A 111 -29.35 4.03 21.24
N LYS A 112 -29.81 4.90 20.34
CA LYS A 112 -30.79 5.95 20.59
C LYS A 112 -31.91 5.85 19.55
N ALA A 113 -33.15 6.02 19.99
CA ALA A 113 -34.27 6.16 19.08
C ALA A 113 -34.45 7.64 18.70
N ILE A 114 -34.90 7.91 17.48
CA ILE A 114 -35.14 9.27 17.00
C ILE A 114 -36.60 9.39 16.58
N LEU A 115 -37.34 10.31 17.19
CA LEU A 115 -38.72 10.61 16.86
C LEU A 115 -38.82 12.02 16.25
N TYR A 116 -39.72 12.21 15.30
CA TYR A 116 -40.02 13.49 14.67
C TYR A 116 -41.51 13.78 14.81
N SER A 117 -41.85 14.93 15.39
CA SER A 117 -43.22 15.41 15.59
C SER A 117 -43.20 16.94 15.65
N ASP A 118 -44.23 17.60 15.11
CA ASP A 118 -44.41 19.06 15.20
C ASP A 118 -43.13 19.88 14.85
N GLN A 119 -42.40 19.46 13.80
CA GLN A 119 -41.13 20.08 13.34
C GLN A 119 -39.97 20.01 14.36
N LEU A 120 -40.04 19.08 15.31
CA LEU A 120 -39.02 18.84 16.33
C LEU A 120 -38.50 17.41 16.25
N PHE A 121 -37.21 17.24 16.53
CA PHE A 121 -36.55 15.95 16.68
C PHE A 121 -36.37 15.62 18.17
N TYR A 122 -36.84 14.44 18.58
CA TYR A 122 -36.67 13.90 19.91
C TYR A 122 -35.70 12.73 19.84
N LYS A 123 -34.50 12.88 20.38
CA LYS A 123 -33.57 11.76 20.58
C LYS A 123 -33.84 11.16 21.94
N VAL A 124 -34.10 9.85 21.98
CA VAL A 124 -34.48 9.10 23.19
C VAL A 124 -33.43 8.02 23.43
N ALA A 125 -32.65 8.15 24.51
CA ALA A 125 -31.66 7.17 24.90
C ALA A 125 -32.32 5.82 25.19
N THR A 126 -31.72 4.73 24.72
CA THR A 126 -32.14 3.36 25.10
C THR A 126 -31.11 2.62 25.95
N THR A 127 -29.94 3.23 26.14
CA THR A 127 -28.81 2.74 26.94
C THR A 127 -28.26 3.89 27.78
N GLU A 128 -27.52 3.56 28.84
CA GLU A 128 -26.88 4.56 29.71
C GLU A 128 -25.83 5.41 28.97
N SER A 129 -25.04 4.79 28.08
CA SER A 129 -24.07 5.53 27.25
C SER A 129 -24.77 6.53 26.33
N ALA A 130 -25.94 6.18 25.77
CA ALA A 130 -26.71 7.11 24.95
C ALA A 130 -27.26 8.29 25.77
N SER A 131 -27.59 8.10 27.05
CA SER A 131 -28.00 9.19 27.94
C SER A 131 -26.86 10.18 28.15
N GLN A 132 -25.62 9.71 28.33
CA GLN A 132 -24.45 10.58 28.43
C GLN A 132 -24.18 11.38 27.14
N LEU A 133 -24.33 10.74 25.98
CA LEU A 133 -24.21 11.40 24.67
C LEU A 133 -25.26 12.50 24.48
N ILE A 134 -26.51 12.25 24.89
CA ILE A 134 -27.58 13.25 24.89
C ILE A 134 -27.26 14.45 25.79
N ILE A 135 -26.74 14.19 27.00
CA ILE A 135 -26.33 15.24 27.94
C ILE A 135 -25.19 16.08 27.33
N ASN A 136 -24.21 15.44 26.69
CA ASN A 136 -23.12 16.12 26.02
C ASN A 136 -23.61 17.00 24.85
N GLU A 137 -24.49 16.46 24.00
CA GLU A 137 -25.08 17.20 22.88
C GLU A 137 -25.81 18.45 23.38
N ALA A 138 -26.65 18.32 24.42
CA ALA A 138 -27.33 19.47 25.02
C ALA A 138 -26.34 20.50 25.57
N LYS A 139 -25.26 20.05 26.23
CA LYS A 139 -24.23 20.94 26.80
C LYS A 139 -23.52 21.73 25.70
N ILE A 140 -23.09 21.06 24.64
CA ILE A 140 -22.36 21.69 23.52
C ILE A 140 -23.28 22.63 22.75
N LEU A 141 -24.49 22.20 22.40
CA LEU A 141 -25.46 23.04 21.68
C LEU A 141 -25.76 24.31 22.46
N ASN A 142 -26.10 24.23 23.75
CA ASN A 142 -26.36 25.42 24.56
C ASN A 142 -25.14 26.37 24.66
N LYS A 143 -23.92 25.85 24.54
CA LYS A 143 -22.69 26.65 24.56
C LYS A 143 -22.45 27.40 23.24
N ILE A 144 -22.69 26.75 22.12
CA ILE A 144 -22.41 27.31 20.78
C ILE A 144 -23.61 28.08 20.21
N GLN A 145 -24.82 27.79 20.69
CA GLN A 145 -26.05 28.47 20.30
C GLN A 145 -25.91 29.98 20.55
N ASN A 146 -26.05 30.77 19.48
CA ASN A 146 -25.82 32.22 19.39
C ASN A 146 -24.36 32.70 19.28
N ASN A 147 -23.37 31.81 19.34
CA ASN A 147 -21.94 32.13 19.16
C ASN A 147 -21.41 31.74 17.77
N THR A 148 -22.29 31.29 16.87
CA THR A 148 -21.95 30.83 15.51
C THR A 148 -22.54 31.78 14.47
N SER A 149 -21.71 32.24 13.54
CA SER A 149 -22.06 33.15 12.46
C SER A 149 -21.91 32.52 11.08
N LEU A 150 -21.08 31.48 10.92
CA LEU A 150 -20.75 30.83 9.65
C LEU A 150 -21.43 29.46 9.46
N PHE A 151 -22.04 28.91 10.52
CA PHE A 151 -22.89 27.72 10.44
C PHE A 151 -24.12 27.81 11.37
N TYR A 152 -25.08 26.92 11.17
CA TYR A 152 -26.29 26.78 11.98
C TYR A 152 -26.30 25.45 12.71
N THR A 153 -26.88 25.44 13.91
CA THR A 153 -27.05 24.27 14.78
C THR A 153 -28.50 24.16 15.21
N PRO A 154 -28.97 22.96 15.63
CA PRO A 154 -30.30 22.84 16.18
C PRO A 154 -30.39 23.51 17.56
N ASN A 155 -31.48 24.21 17.81
CA ASN A 155 -31.80 24.77 19.12
C ASN A 155 -32.27 23.65 20.06
N VAL A 156 -31.78 23.66 21.30
CA VAL A 156 -32.32 22.80 22.36
C VAL A 156 -33.63 23.40 22.85
N VAL A 157 -34.76 22.73 22.56
CA VAL A 157 -36.10 23.20 22.92
C VAL A 157 -36.50 22.70 24.31
N ASP A 158 -36.19 21.44 24.60
CA ASP A 158 -36.46 20.80 25.89
C ASP A 158 -35.44 19.68 26.13
N LYS A 159 -35.20 19.34 27.41
CA LYS A 159 -34.28 18.26 27.79
C LYS A 159 -34.69 17.57 29.09
N SER A 160 -34.43 16.27 29.13
CA SER A 160 -34.39 15.44 30.32
C SER A 160 -33.09 14.63 30.35
N THR A 161 -32.90 13.77 31.35
CA THR A 161 -31.74 12.88 31.44
C THR A 161 -31.64 11.90 30.27
N ASP A 162 -32.77 11.55 29.66
CA ASP A 162 -32.87 10.48 28.67
C ASP A 162 -33.40 10.95 27.30
N VAL A 163 -33.86 12.19 27.20
CA VAL A 163 -34.50 12.74 26.01
C VAL A 163 -33.98 14.15 25.77
N ILE A 164 -33.58 14.46 24.53
CA ILE A 164 -33.32 15.83 24.07
C ILE A 164 -34.25 16.16 22.90
N CYS A 165 -34.87 17.33 22.97
CA CYS A 165 -35.73 17.87 21.94
C CYS A 165 -34.99 19.00 21.19
N LEU A 166 -34.88 18.84 19.87
CA LEU A 166 -34.08 19.68 18.98
C LEU A 166 -34.94 20.27 17.86
N SER A 167 -34.68 21.51 17.48
CA SER A 167 -35.34 22.12 16.31
C SER A 167 -34.92 21.46 14.99
N ASP A 168 -35.83 21.36 14.03
CA ASP A 168 -35.51 20.90 12.67
C ASP A 168 -34.72 21.97 11.90
N ILE A 169 -33.51 21.62 11.45
CA ILE A 169 -32.64 22.50 10.63
C ILE A 169 -32.56 22.05 9.17
N SER A 170 -33.41 21.12 8.74
CA SER A 170 -33.37 20.55 7.38
C SER A 170 -34.25 21.30 6.36
N SER A 171 -34.96 22.35 6.77
CA SER A 171 -35.87 23.10 5.90
C SER A 171 -35.11 24.06 4.97
N ASN A 172 -35.20 23.83 3.66
CA ASN A 172 -34.69 24.63 2.52
C ASN A 172 -33.25 24.37 2.05
N ASP A 173 -32.53 23.44 2.65
CA ASP A 173 -31.13 23.15 2.32
C ASP A 173 -30.96 21.77 1.64
N VAL A 174 -29.93 21.64 0.80
CA VAL A 174 -29.66 20.42 0.02
C VAL A 174 -28.49 19.66 0.65
N ARG A 175 -28.56 18.33 0.67
CA ARG A 175 -27.38 17.53 0.99
C ARG A 175 -26.42 17.58 -0.19
N SER A 176 -25.30 18.27 -0.01
CA SER A 176 -24.22 18.32 -0.98
C SER A 176 -23.25 17.18 -0.78
N THR A 177 -22.70 16.69 -1.89
CA THR A 177 -21.66 15.66 -1.89
C THR A 177 -20.25 16.25 -2.04
N ASN A 178 -20.12 17.56 -2.15
CA ASN A 178 -18.85 18.22 -2.45
C ASN A 178 -18.35 18.99 -1.23
N PHE A 179 -17.06 18.85 -0.94
CA PHE A 179 -16.39 19.70 0.03
C PHE A 179 -16.15 21.09 -0.58
N GLY A 180 -16.53 22.14 0.13
CA GLY A 180 -16.53 23.50 -0.40
C GLY A 180 -16.21 24.58 0.64
N SER A 181 -16.31 25.84 0.22
CA SER A 181 -16.01 27.01 1.06
C SER A 181 -16.89 27.09 2.31
N THR A 182 -18.17 26.74 2.20
CA THR A 182 -19.12 26.64 3.33
C THR A 182 -18.61 25.73 4.45
N HIS A 183 -17.97 24.61 4.08
CA HIS A 183 -17.40 23.66 5.03
C HIS A 183 -16.16 24.25 5.69
N LEU A 184 -15.28 24.85 4.89
CA LEU A 184 -14.05 25.50 5.37
C LEU A 184 -14.36 26.66 6.34
N PHE A 185 -15.39 27.46 6.06
CA PHE A 185 -15.83 28.55 6.94
C PHE A 185 -16.38 28.03 8.26
N ALA A 186 -17.21 26.97 8.24
CA ALA A 186 -17.70 26.34 9.46
C ALA A 186 -16.55 25.76 10.30
N LEU A 187 -15.60 25.07 9.65
CA LEU A 187 -14.41 24.53 10.29
C LEU A 187 -13.54 25.65 10.89
N ALA A 188 -13.27 26.73 10.16
CA ALA A 188 -12.52 27.87 10.66
C ALA A 188 -13.15 28.47 11.93
N GLU A 189 -14.48 28.67 11.92
CA GLU A 189 -15.21 29.21 13.06
C GLU A 189 -15.13 28.28 14.29
N MET A 190 -15.34 26.98 14.11
CA MET A 190 -15.21 26.01 15.20
C MET A 190 -13.80 25.98 15.80
N ASN A 191 -12.75 26.12 14.98
CA ASN A 191 -11.37 26.15 15.48
C ASN A 191 -11.04 27.41 16.29
N LEU A 192 -11.81 28.49 16.18
CA LEU A 192 -11.67 29.67 17.03
C LEU A 192 -12.36 29.48 18.39
N MET A 193 -13.32 28.55 18.49
CA MET A 193 -14.03 28.27 19.74
C MET A 193 -13.18 27.42 20.66
N ASP A 194 -13.06 27.87 21.93
CA ASP A 194 -12.25 27.23 22.97
C ASP A 194 -10.77 27.05 22.61
N ASN A 195 -10.27 27.81 21.63
CA ASN A 195 -8.90 27.68 21.17
C ASN A 195 -7.94 27.99 22.31
N LYS A 196 -7.08 27.02 22.62
CA LYS A 196 -6.01 27.16 23.61
C LYS A 196 -4.85 26.25 23.27
N ILE A 197 -3.66 26.66 23.68
CA ILE A 197 -2.45 25.83 23.60
C ILE A 197 -2.30 25.13 24.95
N ILE A 198 -2.22 23.80 24.92
CA ILE A 198 -1.96 22.98 26.10
C ILE A 198 -0.70 22.15 25.90
N LYS A 199 -0.13 21.65 27.01
CA LYS A 199 0.84 20.55 26.92
C LYS A 199 0.12 19.24 26.61
N THR A 200 0.78 18.33 25.90
CA THR A 200 0.22 17.02 25.53
C THR A 200 -0.19 16.20 26.75
N GLU A 201 0.52 16.31 27.87
CA GLU A 201 0.17 15.65 29.14
C GLU A 201 -1.23 16.02 29.66
N TYR A 202 -1.74 17.20 29.31
CA TYR A 202 -3.06 17.67 29.72
C TYR A 202 -4.16 17.36 28.70
N LEU A 203 -3.84 16.68 27.59
CA LEU A 203 -4.83 16.29 26.59
C LEU A 203 -5.66 15.10 27.10
N TYR A 204 -6.76 15.41 27.79
CA TYR A 204 -7.62 14.43 28.46
C TYR A 204 -8.12 13.32 27.54
N VAL A 205 -8.56 13.68 26.32
CA VAL A 205 -9.08 12.72 25.32
C VAL A 205 -8.01 11.70 24.95
N PHE A 206 -6.78 12.16 24.69
CA PHE A 206 -5.68 11.29 24.32
C PHE A 206 -5.30 10.34 25.46
N ASN A 207 -5.12 10.84 26.68
CA ASN A 207 -4.72 10.01 27.83
C ASN A 207 -5.77 8.96 28.18
N THR A 208 -7.06 9.33 28.13
CA THR A 208 -8.17 8.40 28.37
C THR A 208 -8.23 7.32 27.30
N LEU A 209 -8.03 7.67 26.03
CA LEU A 209 -8.01 6.71 24.93
C LEU A 209 -6.78 5.81 24.96
N LYS A 210 -5.61 6.35 25.27
CA LYS A 210 -4.34 5.61 25.37
C LYS A 210 -4.46 4.43 26.33
N SER A 211 -5.00 4.65 27.52
CA SER A 211 -5.17 3.57 28.52
C SER A 211 -6.10 2.45 28.03
N LYS A 212 -7.24 2.80 27.42
CA LYS A 212 -8.18 1.82 26.84
C LYS A 212 -7.59 1.08 25.64
N PHE A 213 -6.89 1.79 24.77
CA PHE A 213 -6.23 1.24 23.58
C PHE A 213 -5.17 0.20 23.95
N LEU A 214 -4.34 0.48 24.97
CA LEU A 214 -3.30 -0.44 25.41
C LEU A 214 -3.84 -1.76 26.01
N GLN A 215 -5.12 -1.79 26.39
CA GLN A 215 -5.81 -2.97 26.91
C GLN A 215 -6.52 -3.79 25.81
N ILE A 216 -6.49 -3.35 24.55
CA ILE A 216 -7.14 -4.09 23.47
C ILE A 216 -6.46 -5.44 23.28
N ASP A 217 -7.27 -6.50 23.37
CA ASP A 217 -6.91 -7.86 22.99
C ASP A 217 -7.93 -8.39 21.97
N ASP A 218 -7.68 -8.11 20.69
CA ASP A 218 -8.50 -8.60 19.59
C ASP A 218 -7.65 -8.99 18.39
N SER A 219 -7.54 -10.30 18.15
CA SER A 219 -6.79 -10.88 17.04
C SER A 219 -7.28 -10.51 15.64
N ARG A 220 -8.46 -9.90 15.50
CA ARG A 220 -9.00 -9.42 14.22
C ARG A 220 -8.39 -8.10 13.78
N ILE A 221 -7.85 -7.31 14.73
CA ILE A 221 -7.20 -6.03 14.46
C ILE A 221 -5.81 -6.31 13.85
N PRO A 222 -5.42 -5.57 12.78
CA PRO A 222 -4.11 -5.74 12.17
C PRO A 222 -2.98 -5.45 13.17
N LYS A 223 -2.03 -6.38 13.28
CA LYS A 223 -1.01 -6.32 14.33
C LYS A 223 0.05 -5.26 14.08
N ASN A 224 0.43 -5.03 12.83
CA ASN A 224 1.41 -4.00 12.51
C ASN A 224 0.83 -2.60 12.62
N LEU A 225 -0.45 -2.39 12.32
CA LEU A 225 -1.19 -1.17 12.66
C LEU A 225 -1.08 -0.85 14.16
N LEU A 226 -1.31 -1.84 15.03
CA LEU A 226 -1.15 -1.67 16.48
C LEU A 226 0.30 -1.32 16.87
N ARG A 227 1.29 -1.95 16.24
CA ARG A 227 2.72 -1.67 16.48
C ARG A 227 3.09 -0.25 16.06
N LYS A 228 2.63 0.22 14.91
CA LYS A 228 2.83 1.61 14.44
C LYS A 228 2.24 2.61 15.42
N LEU A 229 0.97 2.41 15.82
CA LEU A 229 0.30 3.28 16.79
C LEU A 229 1.04 3.32 18.12
N LYS A 230 1.44 2.16 18.68
CA LYS A 230 2.22 2.10 19.93
C LYS A 230 3.55 2.86 19.81
N SER A 231 4.29 2.62 18.73
CA SER A 231 5.55 3.32 18.44
C SER A 231 5.37 4.83 18.34
N LEU A 232 4.30 5.32 17.72
CA LEU A 232 4.02 6.75 17.60
C LEU A 232 3.56 7.37 18.92
N ILE A 233 2.88 6.61 19.78
CA ILE A 233 2.47 7.02 21.13
C ILE A 233 3.69 7.15 22.05
N GLU A 234 4.68 6.26 21.90
CA GLU A 234 5.94 6.30 22.64
C GLU A 234 6.81 7.52 22.29
N ASP A 235 6.67 8.05 21.06
CA ASP A 235 7.43 9.23 20.62
C ASP A 235 6.90 10.57 21.18
N ILE A 236 5.69 10.58 21.75
CA ILE A 236 5.07 11.83 22.23
C ILE A 236 5.72 12.25 23.55
N GLN A 237 6.26 13.46 23.60
CA GLN A 237 6.81 14.02 24.83
C GLN A 237 5.72 14.75 25.63
N PRO A 238 5.61 14.53 26.95
CA PRO A 238 4.62 15.19 27.82
C PRO A 238 4.64 16.73 27.76
N GLU A 239 5.82 17.31 27.55
CA GLU A 239 6.07 18.74 27.50
C GLU A 239 5.78 19.40 26.14
N ASP A 240 5.60 18.60 25.08
CA ASP A 240 5.20 19.11 23.76
C ASP A 240 3.91 19.93 23.89
N THR A 241 3.78 20.99 23.10
CA THR A 241 2.58 21.83 23.08
C THR A 241 1.71 21.53 21.86
N LEU A 242 0.40 21.67 22.04
CA LEU A 242 -0.59 21.40 21.02
C LEU A 242 -1.74 22.41 21.14
N SER A 243 -2.15 23.00 20.02
CA SER A 243 -3.37 23.80 19.97
C SER A 243 -4.58 22.88 19.88
N ILE A 244 -5.57 23.15 20.73
CA ILE A 244 -6.84 22.42 20.75
C ILE A 244 -7.99 23.41 20.62
N SER A 245 -9.12 22.93 20.10
CA SER A 245 -10.34 23.70 19.88
C SER A 245 -11.57 22.80 19.95
N LEU A 246 -12.74 23.40 19.76
CA LEU A 246 -13.97 22.68 19.50
C LEU A 246 -13.87 21.84 18.21
N ALA A 247 -14.26 20.59 18.31
CA ALA A 247 -14.59 19.73 17.17
C ALA A 247 -15.99 19.13 17.35
N HIS A 248 -16.72 19.00 16.25
CA HIS A 248 -17.96 18.24 16.12
C HIS A 248 -17.75 16.74 16.42
N GLY A 249 -16.59 16.19 16.06
CA GLY A 249 -16.20 14.81 16.36
C GLY A 249 -16.75 13.74 15.40
N ASP A 250 -17.79 14.08 14.64
CA ASP A 250 -18.36 13.29 13.52
C ASP A 250 -18.76 14.21 12.35
N PHE A 251 -17.85 15.10 11.95
CA PHE A 251 -18.06 16.04 10.85
C PHE A 251 -18.04 15.31 9.50
N THR A 252 -19.21 14.91 9.03
CA THR A 252 -19.39 14.04 7.85
C THR A 252 -20.58 14.48 7.00
N GLN A 253 -20.58 14.14 5.71
CA GLN A 253 -21.64 14.56 4.78
C GLN A 253 -23.06 14.11 5.20
N TRP A 254 -23.16 13.03 5.97
CA TRP A 254 -24.46 12.56 6.45
C TRP A 254 -24.97 13.31 7.68
N ASN A 255 -24.17 14.16 8.33
CA ASN A 255 -24.51 14.97 9.51
C ASN A 255 -24.65 16.47 9.19
N MET A 256 -24.84 16.82 7.91
CA MET A 256 -24.93 18.21 7.46
C MET A 256 -25.94 18.42 6.33
N PHE A 257 -26.39 19.67 6.19
CA PHE A 257 -27.07 20.20 5.02
C PHE A 257 -26.36 21.48 4.55
N GLU A 258 -26.23 21.65 3.24
CA GLU A 258 -25.62 22.85 2.64
C GLU A 258 -26.73 23.81 2.19
N GLY A 259 -26.79 24.95 2.86
CA GLY A 259 -27.60 26.09 2.42
C GLY A 259 -26.81 27.03 1.51
N LYS A 260 -27.45 28.08 1.01
CA LYS A 260 -26.83 28.99 0.03
C LYS A 260 -25.48 29.57 0.47
N ASN A 261 -25.33 29.89 1.77
CA ASN A 261 -24.13 30.56 2.32
C ASN A 261 -23.58 29.95 3.63
N LYS A 262 -24.28 28.99 4.25
CA LYS A 262 -23.89 28.41 5.54
C LYS A 262 -24.18 26.92 5.58
N LEU A 263 -23.45 26.22 6.43
CA LEU A 263 -23.65 24.81 6.70
C LEU A 263 -24.61 24.64 7.89
N ALA A 264 -25.61 23.76 7.77
CA ALA A 264 -26.44 23.35 8.89
C ALA A 264 -25.90 22.02 9.44
N LEU A 265 -25.41 22.03 10.69
CA LEU A 265 -24.74 20.91 11.35
C LEU A 265 -25.58 20.34 12.47
N TYR A 266 -25.69 19.01 12.53
CA TYR A 266 -26.44 18.31 13.58
C TYR A 266 -25.74 17.02 14.00
N ASP A 267 -26.22 16.42 15.10
CA ASP A 267 -25.61 15.26 15.77
C ASP A 267 -24.30 15.61 16.49
N TRP A 268 -24.38 16.61 17.38
CA TRP A 268 -23.24 17.14 18.16
C TRP A 268 -22.90 16.27 19.38
N GLU A 269 -23.36 15.02 19.43
CA GLU A 269 -23.21 14.17 20.61
C GLU A 269 -21.76 13.75 20.88
N LEU A 270 -20.94 13.70 19.83
CA LEU A 270 -19.51 13.38 19.89
C LEU A 270 -18.63 14.64 19.98
N ALA A 271 -19.23 15.82 20.05
CA ALA A 271 -18.49 17.07 20.06
C ALA A 271 -17.71 17.27 21.36
N ASN A 272 -16.51 17.83 21.23
CA ASN A 272 -15.59 18.02 22.35
C ASN A 272 -14.72 19.27 22.13
N SER A 273 -14.54 20.06 23.19
CA SER A 273 -13.73 21.29 23.21
C SER A 273 -12.23 21.06 23.37
N ASP A 274 -11.82 19.83 23.71
CA ASP A 274 -10.41 19.48 23.94
C ASP A 274 -9.88 18.57 22.82
N MET A 275 -10.09 18.98 21.55
CA MET A 275 -9.64 18.24 20.37
C MET A 275 -8.55 19.00 19.61
N PRO A 276 -7.54 18.33 19.03
CA PRO A 276 -6.53 19.02 18.22
C PRO A 276 -7.16 19.81 17.08
N ILE A 277 -6.62 21.01 16.79
CA ILE A 277 -7.16 21.83 15.69
C ILE A 277 -7.15 21.06 14.36
N GLY A 278 -8.14 21.33 13.52
CA GLY A 278 -8.31 20.65 12.24
C GLY A 278 -8.77 19.18 12.34
N PHE A 279 -9.11 18.66 13.52
CA PHE A 279 -9.58 17.27 13.67
C PHE A 279 -10.72 16.93 12.69
N ASP A 280 -11.76 17.76 12.64
CA ASP A 280 -12.93 17.55 11.77
C ASP A 280 -12.60 17.71 10.27
N TYR A 281 -11.60 18.52 9.93
CA TYR A 281 -11.13 18.66 8.55
C TYR A 281 -10.58 17.33 8.03
N PHE A 282 -9.70 16.70 8.81
CA PHE A 282 -9.20 15.37 8.48
C PHE A 282 -10.30 14.32 8.56
N HIS A 283 -11.17 14.41 9.57
CA HIS A 283 -12.28 13.47 9.74
C HIS A 283 -13.17 13.41 8.50
N TYR A 284 -13.55 14.56 7.96
CA TYR A 284 -14.32 14.64 6.73
C TYR A 284 -13.63 13.90 5.58
N HIS A 285 -12.36 14.24 5.31
CA HIS A 285 -11.62 13.69 4.18
C HIS A 285 -11.45 12.17 4.28
N PHE A 286 -11.15 11.65 5.47
CA PHE A 286 -11.07 10.20 5.69
C PHE A 286 -12.44 9.53 5.55
N GLN A 287 -13.48 10.02 6.22
CA GLN A 287 -14.79 9.37 6.19
C GLN A 287 -15.40 9.39 4.79
N GLN A 288 -15.35 10.55 4.13
CA GLN A 288 -15.87 10.72 2.78
C GLN A 288 -15.08 9.91 1.77
N GLY A 289 -13.75 10.06 1.77
CA GLY A 289 -12.86 9.37 0.84
C GLY A 289 -12.98 7.85 0.95
N ILE A 290 -13.04 7.32 2.18
CA ILE A 290 -13.06 5.87 2.41
C ILE A 290 -14.46 5.29 2.23
N LEU A 291 -15.48 5.85 2.91
CA LEU A 291 -16.78 5.19 3.03
C LEU A 291 -17.70 5.44 1.84
N VAL A 292 -17.56 6.59 1.19
CA VAL A 292 -18.40 7.02 0.06
C VAL A 292 -17.66 6.85 -1.26
N GLU A 293 -16.46 7.44 -1.38
CA GLU A 293 -15.76 7.55 -2.66
C GLU A 293 -14.83 6.38 -2.98
N ARG A 294 -14.52 5.53 -1.99
CA ARG A 294 -13.60 4.38 -2.13
C ARG A 294 -12.19 4.77 -2.60
N LYS A 295 -11.74 5.96 -2.22
CA LYS A 295 -10.42 6.48 -2.53
C LYS A 295 -9.30 5.71 -1.83
N THR A 296 -8.17 5.67 -2.50
CA THR A 296 -6.86 5.27 -1.95
C THR A 296 -6.33 6.33 -1.00
N TRP A 297 -5.32 5.98 -0.19
CA TRP A 297 -4.67 6.95 0.70
C TRP A 297 -4.07 8.11 -0.10
N ASN A 298 -3.40 7.85 -1.23
CA ASN A 298 -2.82 8.90 -2.07
C ASN A 298 -3.87 9.92 -2.55
N GLU A 299 -5.06 9.48 -2.94
CA GLU A 299 -6.14 10.38 -3.36
C GLU A 299 -6.66 11.22 -2.19
N ILE A 300 -6.90 10.60 -1.02
CA ILE A 300 -7.34 11.29 0.19
C ILE A 300 -6.32 12.32 0.64
N TYR A 301 -5.04 11.95 0.64
CA TYR A 301 -3.95 12.84 1.01
C TYR A 301 -3.82 14.01 0.05
N ASN A 302 -3.99 13.78 -1.26
CA ASN A 302 -4.03 14.87 -2.25
C ASN A 302 -5.21 15.81 -2.04
N ASP A 303 -6.39 15.31 -1.66
CA ASP A 303 -7.54 16.15 -1.31
C ASP A 303 -7.25 17.01 -0.08
N ILE A 304 -6.63 16.43 0.96
CA ILE A 304 -6.18 17.15 2.16
C ILE A 304 -5.21 18.27 1.79
N LEU A 305 -4.23 18.01 0.91
CA LEU A 305 -3.29 19.04 0.50
C LEU A 305 -3.96 20.11 -0.37
N LYS A 306 -4.84 19.72 -1.29
CA LYS A 306 -5.52 20.64 -2.21
C LYS A 306 -6.43 21.61 -1.46
N ASN A 307 -7.24 21.11 -0.53
CA ASN A 307 -8.23 21.93 0.19
C ASN A 307 -7.62 22.78 1.32
N CYS A 308 -6.34 22.54 1.63
CA CYS A 308 -5.55 23.35 2.56
C CYS A 308 -4.78 24.50 1.86
N LYS A 309 -4.77 24.61 0.52
CA LYS A 309 -4.03 25.66 -0.22
C LYS A 309 -4.82 26.98 -0.34
N ASN A 310 -5.42 27.44 0.74
CA ASN A 310 -6.27 28.64 0.78
C ASN A 310 -6.17 29.34 2.14
N ASP A 311 -6.96 30.38 2.36
CA ASP A 311 -6.91 31.16 3.61
C ASP A 311 -7.25 30.32 4.85
N PHE A 312 -7.99 29.22 4.71
CA PHE A 312 -8.22 28.27 5.79
C PHE A 312 -6.93 27.57 6.23
N GLY A 313 -6.12 27.09 5.29
CA GLY A 313 -4.83 26.47 5.60
C GLY A 313 -3.84 27.43 6.22
N LYS A 314 -3.82 28.69 5.75
CA LYS A 314 -3.07 29.78 6.38
C LYS A 314 -3.48 30.00 7.82
N GLN A 315 -4.78 30.05 8.09
CA GLN A 315 -5.30 30.34 9.41
C GLN A 315 -5.03 29.21 10.42
N LEU A 316 -5.18 27.94 10.00
CA LEU A 316 -5.03 26.79 10.91
C LEU A 316 -3.59 26.30 11.04
N PHE A 317 -2.88 26.24 9.93
CA PHE A 317 -1.58 25.56 9.84
C PHE A 317 -0.45 26.51 9.45
N ASN A 318 -0.70 27.83 9.37
CA ASN A 318 0.27 28.86 8.98
C ASN A 318 0.93 28.60 7.61
N ASP A 319 0.23 27.92 6.69
CA ASP A 319 0.80 27.40 5.44
C ASP A 319 2.06 26.52 5.64
N ASP A 320 2.28 26.01 6.85
CA ASP A 320 3.40 25.14 7.19
C ASP A 320 3.01 23.67 7.05
N PHE A 321 3.72 22.98 6.15
CA PHE A 321 3.51 21.58 5.86
C PHE A 321 3.80 20.69 7.07
N ASN A 322 4.81 21.02 7.89
CA ASN A 322 5.14 20.24 9.08
C ASN A 322 4.04 20.34 10.14
N THR A 323 3.46 21.53 10.31
CA THR A 323 2.32 21.77 11.20
C THR A 323 1.09 20.98 10.75
N LEU A 324 0.73 21.03 9.46
CA LEU A 324 -0.36 20.21 8.90
C LEU A 324 -0.13 18.71 9.20
N HIS A 325 1.09 18.22 8.96
CA HIS A 325 1.46 16.82 9.21
C HIS A 325 1.37 16.45 10.69
N SER A 326 1.78 17.34 11.59
CA SER A 326 1.67 17.15 13.04
C SER A 326 0.21 16.96 13.45
N TYR A 327 -0.71 17.81 12.98
CA TYR A 327 -2.13 17.69 13.31
C TYR A 327 -2.80 16.49 12.63
N LEU A 328 -2.38 16.11 11.42
CA LEU A 328 -2.80 14.85 10.79
C LEU A 328 -2.36 13.62 11.62
N LYS A 329 -1.14 13.63 12.17
CA LYS A 329 -0.67 12.58 13.09
C LYS A 329 -1.57 12.49 14.32
N TRP A 330 -1.90 13.62 14.94
CA TRP A 330 -2.80 13.66 16.10
C TRP A 330 -4.20 13.16 15.78
N TYR A 331 -4.76 13.57 14.64
CA TYR A 331 -6.04 13.04 14.15
C TYR A 331 -6.00 11.52 14.02
N LEU A 332 -5.01 10.97 13.32
CA LEU A 332 -4.89 9.52 13.13
C LEU A 332 -4.75 8.78 14.46
N LEU A 333 -3.93 9.27 15.39
CA LEU A 333 -3.77 8.65 16.71
C LEU A 333 -5.09 8.58 17.48
N ILE A 334 -5.77 9.72 17.64
CA ILE A 334 -7.03 9.79 18.39
C ILE A 334 -8.11 8.97 17.71
N ASN A 335 -8.29 9.14 16.39
CA ASN A 335 -9.31 8.46 15.62
C ASN A 335 -9.08 6.94 15.63
N CYS A 336 -7.87 6.47 15.35
CA CYS A 336 -7.56 5.05 15.35
C CYS A 336 -7.74 4.44 16.74
N MET A 337 -7.19 5.05 17.80
CA MET A 337 -7.35 4.52 19.16
C MET A 337 -8.82 4.40 19.56
N ASN A 338 -9.61 5.45 19.31
CA ASN A 338 -11.04 5.45 19.62
C ASN A 338 -11.78 4.31 18.89
N TYR A 339 -11.65 4.24 17.57
CA TYR A 339 -12.39 3.26 16.79
C TYR A 339 -11.89 1.82 16.96
N LEU A 340 -10.60 1.60 17.21
CA LEU A 340 -10.09 0.26 17.53
C LEU A 340 -10.68 -0.27 18.84
N VAL A 341 -10.84 0.57 19.87
CA VAL A 341 -11.56 0.20 21.09
C VAL A 341 -13.00 -0.18 20.75
N VAL A 342 -13.71 0.65 19.97
CA VAL A 342 -15.10 0.38 19.56
C VAL A 342 -15.21 -0.93 18.77
N TYR A 343 -14.33 -1.18 17.81
CA TYR A 343 -14.36 -2.37 16.96
C TYR A 343 -14.02 -3.65 17.73
N SER A 344 -13.12 -3.56 18.73
CA SER A 344 -12.79 -4.70 19.58
C SER A 344 -14.01 -5.23 20.37
N GLN A 345 -14.94 -4.32 20.73
CA GLN A 345 -16.17 -4.66 21.47
C GLN A 345 -17.29 -5.18 20.56
N GLN A 346 -17.15 -5.07 19.23
CA GLN A 346 -18.17 -5.54 18.29
C GLN A 346 -18.02 -7.03 18.00
N LEU A 347 -19.10 -7.78 18.23
CA LEU A 347 -19.16 -9.22 17.93
C LEU A 347 -18.99 -9.51 16.42
N LYS A 348 -19.56 -8.67 15.56
CA LYS A 348 -19.51 -8.83 14.10
C LYS A 348 -19.09 -7.52 13.45
N TRP A 349 -18.06 -7.58 12.61
CA TRP A 349 -17.58 -6.43 11.86
C TRP A 349 -18.35 -6.25 10.56
N HIS A 350 -18.67 -5.00 10.25
CA HIS A 350 -19.13 -4.62 8.93
C HIS A 350 -17.92 -4.52 7.98
N PRO A 351 -18.04 -4.85 6.67
CA PRO A 351 -16.94 -4.74 5.71
C PRO A 351 -16.28 -3.36 5.63
N GLN A 352 -17.00 -2.30 6.02
CA GLN A 352 -16.46 -0.94 6.09
C GLN A 352 -15.29 -0.79 7.08
N ILE A 353 -15.25 -1.61 8.13
CA ILE A 353 -14.16 -1.60 9.10
C ILE A 353 -12.85 -1.97 8.41
N ASP A 354 -12.86 -2.97 7.52
CA ASP A 354 -11.66 -3.38 6.78
C ASP A 354 -11.17 -2.27 5.83
N TRP A 355 -12.08 -1.51 5.23
CA TRP A 355 -11.73 -0.37 4.39
C TRP A 355 -11.06 0.75 5.19
N LEU A 356 -11.59 1.06 6.38
CA LEU A 356 -11.03 2.06 7.29
C LEU A 356 -9.64 1.65 7.79
N LEU A 357 -9.52 0.42 8.32
CA LEU A 357 -8.27 -0.11 8.86
C LEU A 357 -7.15 -0.09 7.82
N LYS A 358 -7.45 -0.49 6.57
CA LYS A 358 -6.47 -0.46 5.47
C LYS A 358 -5.91 0.95 5.26
N ILE A 359 -6.80 1.95 5.12
CA ILE A 359 -6.37 3.31 4.82
C ILE A 359 -5.69 3.97 6.01
N TRP A 360 -6.12 3.68 7.24
CA TRP A 360 -5.43 4.15 8.44
C TRP A 360 -4.01 3.59 8.55
N ASP A 361 -3.84 2.29 8.31
CA ASP A 361 -2.53 1.64 8.36
C ASP A 361 -1.56 2.23 7.32
N GLU A 362 -2.05 2.45 6.12
CA GLU A 362 -1.31 3.07 5.03
C GLU A 362 -0.97 4.55 5.32
N ALA A 363 -1.91 5.31 5.88
CA ALA A 363 -1.72 6.71 6.23
C ALA A 363 -0.67 6.93 7.32
N LEU A 364 -0.53 5.98 8.27
CA LEU A 364 0.47 6.06 9.33
C LEU A 364 1.91 5.94 8.82
N ASN A 365 2.13 5.38 7.62
CA ASN A 365 3.46 5.16 7.07
C ASN A 365 4.29 6.45 6.95
N ILE A 366 3.66 7.59 6.64
CA ILE A 366 4.36 8.87 6.49
C ILE A 366 5.07 9.29 7.79
N PHE A 367 4.54 8.88 8.95
CA PHE A 367 5.07 9.19 10.27
C PHE A 367 6.09 8.16 10.79
N MET A 368 6.23 7.03 10.11
CA MET A 368 7.12 5.93 10.50
C MET A 368 8.45 5.93 9.74
N THR A 369 8.62 6.80 8.74
CA THR A 369 9.82 6.87 7.87
C THR A 369 11.13 7.15 8.61
N LYS A 370 11.08 7.74 9.81
CA LYS A 370 12.27 7.92 10.67
C LYS A 370 12.76 6.62 11.31
N LYS A 371 11.86 5.65 11.51
CA LYS A 371 12.14 4.38 12.20
C LYS A 371 12.25 3.19 11.24
N ASN A 372 11.58 3.29 10.10
CA ASN A 372 11.47 2.21 9.13
C ASN A 372 11.70 2.72 7.71
N THR A 373 12.35 1.89 6.90
CA THR A 373 12.46 2.10 5.46
C THR A 373 11.11 1.89 4.77
N LEU A 374 10.94 2.40 3.54
CA LEU A 374 9.68 2.20 2.80
C LEU A 374 9.41 0.71 2.53
N ARG A 375 10.47 -0.09 2.32
CA ARG A 375 10.38 -1.54 2.20
C ARG A 375 9.86 -2.20 3.46
N GLU A 376 10.39 -1.82 4.63
CA GLU A 376 9.95 -2.38 5.91
C GLU A 376 8.46 -2.08 6.16
N LEU A 377 8.03 -0.85 5.90
CA LEU A 377 6.62 -0.45 6.04
C LEU A 377 5.71 -1.22 5.08
N LEU A 378 6.10 -1.37 3.81
CA LEU A 378 5.33 -2.14 2.85
C LEU A 378 5.19 -3.62 3.26
N ILE A 379 6.23 -4.20 3.88
CA ILE A 379 6.17 -5.58 4.41
C ILE A 379 5.20 -5.65 5.59
N MET A 380 5.21 -4.67 6.50
CA MET A 380 4.25 -4.59 7.61
C MET A 380 2.80 -4.60 7.11
N ASP A 381 2.48 -3.72 6.16
CA ASP A 381 1.12 -3.57 5.59
C ASP A 381 0.70 -4.83 4.83
N PHE A 382 1.64 -5.46 4.14
CA PHE A 382 1.41 -6.71 3.43
C PHE A 382 1.02 -7.85 4.37
N PHE A 383 1.71 -8.01 5.51
CA PHE A 383 1.36 -9.06 6.47
C PHE A 383 0.07 -8.77 7.24
N ASP A 384 -0.27 -7.50 7.44
CA ASP A 384 -1.57 -7.07 7.98
C ASP A 384 -2.72 -7.38 6.99
N PHE A 385 -2.51 -7.14 5.69
CA PHE A 385 -3.43 -7.55 4.62
C PHE A 385 -3.64 -9.08 4.61
N LEU A 386 -2.56 -9.85 4.74
CA LEU A 386 -2.62 -11.31 4.70
C LEU A 386 -3.22 -11.96 5.96
N GLN A 387 -3.28 -11.26 7.10
CA GLN A 387 -3.68 -11.81 8.40
C GLN A 387 -4.99 -12.62 8.33
N LYS A 388 -5.98 -12.10 7.59
CA LYS A 388 -7.32 -12.71 7.42
C LYS A 388 -7.40 -13.74 6.29
N GLU A 389 -6.38 -13.85 5.46
CA GLU A 389 -6.37 -14.71 4.28
C GLU A 389 -5.70 -16.06 4.58
N GLU A 390 -5.99 -17.07 3.77
CA GLU A 390 -5.37 -18.40 3.88
C GLU A 390 -4.06 -18.41 3.09
N TYR A 391 -2.94 -18.36 3.82
CA TYR A 391 -1.60 -18.37 3.26
C TYR A 391 -0.61 -19.10 4.18
N ALA A 392 0.57 -19.43 3.66
CA ALA A 392 1.71 -19.89 4.45
C ALA A 392 3.03 -19.44 3.83
N THR A 393 3.93 -18.82 4.60
CA THR A 393 5.29 -18.49 4.14
C THR A 393 6.18 -19.73 4.10
N LEU A 394 7.18 -19.72 3.22
CA LEU A 394 8.20 -20.76 3.09
C LEU A 394 9.58 -20.18 3.40
N LYS A 395 10.43 -20.97 4.05
CA LYS A 395 11.83 -20.59 4.36
C LYS A 395 11.96 -19.22 5.05
N PHE A 396 10.92 -18.80 5.77
CA PHE A 396 10.87 -17.49 6.39
C PHE A 396 11.61 -17.51 7.73
N ASP A 397 12.29 -16.42 8.05
CA ASP A 397 13.07 -16.32 9.28
C ASP A 397 12.16 -16.25 10.52
N TYR A 398 12.65 -16.71 11.67
CA TYR A 398 11.99 -16.57 12.96
C TYR A 398 12.26 -15.17 13.54
N ALA A 399 11.82 -14.14 12.81
CA ALA A 399 11.94 -12.73 13.20
C ALA A 399 10.70 -11.94 12.74
N TYR A 400 10.62 -10.67 13.14
CA TYR A 400 9.64 -9.73 12.59
C TYR A 400 9.78 -9.65 11.06
N PRO A 401 8.66 -9.70 10.31
CA PRO A 401 8.70 -9.86 8.86
C PRO A 401 9.40 -8.70 8.14
N GLU A 402 9.29 -7.47 8.64
CA GLU A 402 9.94 -6.31 8.03
C GLU A 402 11.47 -6.37 8.10
N LYS A 403 12.04 -7.12 9.04
CA LYS A 403 13.49 -7.32 9.17
C LYS A 403 14.07 -8.33 8.18
N LEU A 404 13.26 -8.80 7.23
CA LEU A 404 13.70 -9.61 6.11
C LEU A 404 14.88 -8.95 5.38
N ASP A 405 15.95 -9.71 5.16
CA ASP A 405 17.14 -9.22 4.44
C ASP A 405 16.77 -8.61 3.08
N VAL A 406 17.46 -7.54 2.69
CA VAL A 406 17.19 -6.76 1.46
C VAL A 406 17.35 -7.61 0.19
N ASN A 407 18.17 -8.67 0.25
CA ASN A 407 18.39 -9.61 -0.85
C ASN A 407 17.46 -10.81 -0.83
N SER A 408 16.57 -10.90 0.18
CA SER A 408 15.61 -11.99 0.32
C SER A 408 14.23 -11.59 -0.21
N ASP A 409 13.55 -12.58 -0.77
CA ASP A 409 12.15 -12.55 -1.17
C ASP A 409 11.23 -13.07 -0.09
N ILE A 410 9.94 -12.87 -0.33
CA ILE A 410 8.88 -13.54 0.40
C ILE A 410 8.28 -14.61 -0.50
N ASP A 411 8.62 -15.87 -0.22
CA ASP A 411 7.95 -17.04 -0.78
C ASP A 411 6.65 -17.28 0.01
N ILE A 412 5.48 -17.09 -0.61
CA ILE A 412 4.18 -17.39 0.01
C ILE A 412 3.41 -18.46 -0.77
N ILE A 413 2.81 -19.38 -0.04
CA ILE A 413 1.81 -20.31 -0.55
C ILE A 413 0.45 -19.67 -0.37
N ILE A 414 -0.33 -19.63 -1.44
CA ILE A 414 -1.68 -19.09 -1.45
C ILE A 414 -2.63 -19.97 -2.25
N LYS A 415 -3.93 -19.70 -2.12
CA LYS A 415 -4.90 -20.13 -3.13
C LYS A 415 -4.83 -19.19 -4.35
N GLU A 416 -5.14 -19.71 -5.54
CA GLU A 416 -5.05 -18.97 -6.79
C GLU A 416 -5.96 -17.72 -6.81
N GLU A 417 -7.14 -17.79 -6.17
CA GLU A 417 -8.09 -16.67 -6.12
C GLU A 417 -7.56 -15.47 -5.33
N LEU A 418 -6.60 -15.67 -4.42
CA LEU A 418 -6.01 -14.59 -3.62
C LEU A 418 -5.07 -13.71 -4.45
N ASN A 419 -4.53 -14.21 -5.57
CA ASN A 419 -3.57 -13.48 -6.38
C ASN A 419 -4.16 -12.15 -6.91
N GLU A 420 -5.42 -12.14 -7.35
CA GLU A 420 -6.04 -10.90 -7.86
C GLU A 420 -6.20 -9.84 -6.78
N LYS A 421 -6.61 -10.24 -5.57
CA LYS A 421 -6.69 -9.31 -4.44
C LYS A 421 -5.32 -8.75 -4.07
N LEU A 422 -4.28 -9.60 -4.08
CA LEU A 422 -2.91 -9.24 -3.75
C LEU A 422 -2.31 -8.28 -4.79
N THR A 423 -2.51 -8.54 -6.09
CA THR A 423 -2.10 -7.63 -7.16
C THR A 423 -2.84 -6.27 -7.05
N ASN A 424 -4.14 -6.27 -6.76
CA ASN A 424 -4.91 -5.04 -6.56
C ASN A 424 -4.50 -4.27 -5.30
N PHE A 425 -4.11 -4.97 -4.24
CA PHE A 425 -3.56 -4.36 -3.03
C PHE A 425 -2.31 -3.55 -3.37
N PHE A 426 -1.33 -4.16 -4.03
CA PHE A 426 -0.06 -3.49 -4.34
C PHE A 426 -0.16 -2.41 -5.41
N LYS A 427 -0.97 -2.59 -6.44
CA LYS A 427 -1.18 -1.56 -7.49
C LYS A 427 -1.74 -0.25 -6.92
N ASN A 428 -2.52 -0.34 -5.85
CA ASN A 428 -3.18 0.79 -5.22
C ASN A 428 -2.49 1.27 -3.93
N HIS A 429 -1.32 0.72 -3.61
CA HIS A 429 -0.60 1.03 -2.37
C HIS A 429 0.31 2.25 -2.56
N SER A 430 0.21 3.24 -1.67
CA SER A 430 0.94 4.52 -1.75
C SER A 430 2.45 4.40 -1.78
N LEU A 431 3.00 3.44 -1.03
CA LEU A 431 4.44 3.18 -1.02
C LEU A 431 4.97 2.54 -2.31
N VAL A 432 4.11 1.96 -3.16
CA VAL A 432 4.52 1.30 -4.39
C VAL A 432 4.58 2.33 -5.52
N TYR A 433 5.80 2.73 -5.88
CA TYR A 433 6.05 3.62 -7.01
C TYR A 433 5.85 2.89 -8.36
N LYS A 434 6.34 1.65 -8.44
CA LYS A 434 6.23 0.84 -9.64
C LYS A 434 5.95 -0.62 -9.30
N PHE A 435 5.05 -1.20 -10.08
CA PHE A 435 4.60 -2.57 -9.97
C PHE A 435 4.98 -3.35 -11.24
N SER A 436 5.56 -4.53 -11.08
CA SER A 436 5.79 -5.48 -12.16
C SER A 436 5.40 -6.89 -11.72
N GLU A 437 4.80 -7.67 -12.61
CA GLU A 437 4.43 -9.04 -12.32
C GLU A 437 4.75 -9.99 -13.47
N ASN A 438 5.08 -11.24 -13.13
CA ASN A 438 5.32 -12.32 -14.07
C ASN A 438 4.46 -13.53 -13.68
N LYS A 439 3.22 -13.50 -14.17
CA LYS A 439 2.23 -14.55 -13.91
C LYS A 439 2.52 -15.79 -14.75
N ARG A 440 2.55 -16.95 -14.09
CA ARG A 440 2.71 -18.28 -14.66
C ARG A 440 1.53 -19.17 -14.26
N SER A 441 1.43 -20.36 -14.83
CA SER A 441 0.36 -21.32 -14.54
C SER A 441 0.30 -21.87 -13.10
N PHE A 442 1.30 -21.56 -12.26
CA PHE A 442 1.46 -22.12 -10.92
C PHE A 442 1.85 -21.10 -9.84
N MET A 443 2.24 -19.91 -10.25
CA MET A 443 2.68 -18.84 -9.36
C MET A 443 2.64 -17.48 -10.07
N ASN A 444 2.72 -16.41 -9.29
CA ASN A 444 2.99 -15.06 -9.76
C ASN A 444 4.21 -14.51 -9.03
N THR A 445 5.24 -14.10 -9.76
CA THR A 445 6.35 -13.32 -9.19
C THR A 445 6.00 -11.85 -9.28
N ILE A 446 5.89 -11.18 -8.15
CA ILE A 446 5.54 -9.77 -8.04
C ILE A 446 6.77 -9.01 -7.56
N GLN A 447 7.11 -7.95 -8.29
CA GLN A 447 8.23 -7.06 -8.02
C GLN A 447 7.68 -5.66 -7.76
N LEU A 448 7.99 -5.14 -6.57
CA LEU A 448 7.53 -3.86 -6.07
C LEU A 448 8.75 -2.96 -5.89
N PHE A 449 8.65 -1.74 -6.40
CA PHE A 449 9.71 -0.75 -6.32
C PHE A 449 9.19 0.50 -5.62
N MET A 450 9.98 1.02 -4.69
CA MET A 450 9.67 2.18 -3.87
C MET A 450 10.47 3.41 -4.35
N GLU A 451 10.02 4.61 -4.00
CA GLU A 451 10.64 5.86 -4.47
C GLU A 451 12.06 6.11 -3.94
N ASP A 452 12.37 5.53 -2.78
CA ASP A 452 13.71 5.54 -2.19
C ASP A 452 14.70 4.62 -2.95
N GLY A 453 14.21 3.85 -3.92
CA GLY A 453 15.00 2.90 -4.70
C GLY A 453 15.08 1.50 -4.08
N SER A 454 14.44 1.27 -2.94
CA SER A 454 14.32 -0.06 -2.36
C SER A 454 13.35 -0.93 -3.18
N MET A 455 13.43 -2.26 -2.99
CA MET A 455 12.63 -3.23 -3.73
C MET A 455 12.15 -4.38 -2.84
N LEU A 456 10.96 -4.91 -3.15
CA LEU A 456 10.45 -6.15 -2.58
C LEU A 456 10.04 -7.12 -3.69
N SER A 457 10.48 -8.38 -3.58
CA SER A 457 10.06 -9.47 -4.47
C SER A 457 9.23 -10.48 -3.68
N ILE A 458 8.07 -10.83 -4.23
CA ILE A 458 7.12 -11.77 -3.62
C ILE A 458 6.81 -12.86 -4.64
N ASP A 459 7.03 -14.12 -4.26
CA ASP A 459 6.64 -15.27 -5.06
C ASP A 459 5.35 -15.86 -4.48
N ALA A 460 4.23 -15.59 -5.16
CA ALA A 460 2.91 -16.05 -4.77
C ALA A 460 2.60 -17.40 -5.45
N ILE A 461 2.69 -18.50 -4.71
CA ILE A 461 2.71 -19.88 -5.23
C ILE A 461 1.40 -20.60 -4.89
N TRP A 462 0.65 -21.04 -5.90
CA TRP A 462 -0.58 -21.84 -5.71
C TRP A 462 -0.47 -23.28 -6.21
N LYS A 463 0.60 -23.61 -6.98
CA LYS A 463 0.97 -25.00 -7.29
C LYS A 463 2.49 -25.17 -7.19
N MET A 464 2.93 -26.24 -6.51
CA MET A 464 4.36 -26.53 -6.35
C MET A 464 4.89 -27.30 -7.56
N LYS A 465 5.30 -26.57 -8.60
CA LYS A 465 5.75 -27.17 -9.87
C LYS A 465 7.22 -26.97 -10.15
N ARG A 466 7.82 -27.97 -10.80
CA ARG A 466 9.07 -27.84 -11.53
C ARG A 466 8.90 -28.38 -12.93
N LYS A 467 9.04 -27.50 -13.93
CA LYS A 467 8.63 -27.78 -15.31
C LYS A 467 7.15 -28.23 -15.31
N ASN A 468 6.86 -29.41 -15.86
CA ASN A 468 5.53 -30.00 -15.93
C ASN A 468 5.14 -30.87 -14.72
N ILE A 469 6.01 -31.02 -13.71
CA ILE A 469 5.79 -31.94 -12.59
C ILE A 469 5.40 -31.16 -11.34
N GLU A 470 4.25 -31.50 -10.73
CA GLU A 470 3.85 -31.01 -9.41
C GLU A 470 4.43 -31.92 -8.32
N TYR A 471 5.22 -31.37 -7.40
CA TYR A 471 5.99 -32.18 -6.44
C TYR A 471 5.50 -32.08 -4.98
N LEU A 472 4.59 -31.15 -4.67
CA LEU A 472 3.96 -31.02 -3.35
C LEU A 472 2.52 -30.52 -3.47
N ASN A 473 1.68 -30.87 -2.49
CA ASN A 473 0.27 -30.49 -2.47
C ASN A 473 0.03 -29.21 -1.67
N VAL A 474 -0.14 -28.07 -2.37
CA VAL A 474 -0.40 -26.76 -1.74
C VAL A 474 -1.55 -26.77 -0.74
N LYS A 475 -2.65 -27.48 -1.01
CA LYS A 475 -3.79 -27.57 -0.07
C LYS A 475 -3.39 -28.23 1.25
N GLN A 476 -2.50 -29.21 1.21
CA GLN A 476 -1.97 -29.86 2.41
C GLN A 476 -1.00 -28.95 3.16
N LEU A 477 -0.14 -28.22 2.45
CA LEU A 477 0.79 -27.27 3.05
C LEU A 477 0.05 -26.15 3.80
N LEU A 478 -1.03 -25.62 3.21
CA LEU A 478 -1.88 -24.61 3.86
C LEU A 478 -2.57 -25.17 5.11
N ARG A 479 -3.12 -26.40 5.04
CA ARG A 479 -3.76 -27.07 6.19
C ARG A 479 -2.80 -27.34 7.35
N ASN A 480 -1.54 -27.62 7.04
CA ASN A 480 -0.51 -27.92 8.04
C ASN A 480 0.21 -26.66 8.55
N SER A 481 -0.18 -25.46 8.10
CA SER A 481 0.46 -24.22 8.51
C SER A 481 0.20 -23.91 9.99
N TYR A 482 1.09 -23.15 10.60
CA TYR A 482 0.96 -22.64 11.96
C TYR A 482 1.28 -21.15 12.01
N ILE A 483 0.80 -20.45 13.03
CA ILE A 483 1.11 -19.03 13.25
C ILE A 483 2.31 -18.94 14.19
N ASN A 484 3.35 -18.21 13.79
CA ASN A 484 4.52 -17.98 14.64
C ASN A 484 4.29 -16.84 15.66
N GLU A 485 5.28 -16.59 16.51
CA GLU A 485 5.23 -15.55 17.55
C GLU A 485 5.05 -14.12 16.98
N TYR A 486 5.48 -13.90 15.74
CA TYR A 486 5.33 -12.64 15.00
C TYR A 486 4.03 -12.56 14.19
N ALA A 487 3.10 -13.49 14.42
CA ALA A 487 1.80 -13.59 13.76
C ALA A 487 1.81 -13.89 12.26
N VAL A 488 2.92 -14.41 11.76
CA VAL A 488 3.05 -14.84 10.37
C VAL A 488 2.64 -16.31 10.26
N LYS A 489 1.79 -16.65 9.29
CA LYS A 489 1.45 -18.05 8.98
C LYS A 489 2.61 -18.67 8.23
N MET A 490 3.21 -19.72 8.78
CA MET A 490 4.34 -20.45 8.23
C MET A 490 3.94 -21.87 7.86
N ALA A 491 4.53 -22.41 6.79
CA ALA A 491 4.42 -23.84 6.50
C ALA A 491 5.09 -24.64 7.63
N SER A 492 4.56 -25.83 7.95
CA SER A 492 5.15 -26.71 8.97
C SER A 492 6.63 -26.97 8.70
N GLU A 493 7.42 -27.21 9.75
CA GLU A 493 8.85 -27.47 9.58
C GLU A 493 9.11 -28.71 8.69
N LYS A 494 8.25 -29.73 8.81
CA LYS A 494 8.31 -30.94 7.96
C LYS A 494 8.03 -30.62 6.49
N ASP A 495 7.01 -29.81 6.21
CA ASP A 495 6.68 -29.44 4.83
C ASP A 495 7.73 -28.50 4.24
N THR A 496 8.28 -27.59 5.05
CA THR A 496 9.41 -26.73 4.66
C THR A 496 10.66 -27.57 4.34
N ALA A 497 10.96 -28.59 5.15
CA ALA A 497 12.07 -29.51 4.89
C ALA A 497 11.89 -30.28 3.57
N ARG A 498 10.70 -30.84 3.32
CA ARG A 498 10.34 -31.51 2.06
C ARG A 498 10.45 -30.56 0.87
N TYR A 499 9.94 -29.34 1.01
CA TYR A 499 10.04 -28.30 -0.02
C TYR A 499 11.49 -28.00 -0.37
N ILE A 500 12.34 -27.72 0.62
CA ILE A 500 13.76 -27.43 0.41
C ILE A 500 14.43 -28.62 -0.30
N ALA A 501 14.26 -29.83 0.23
CA ALA A 501 14.89 -31.03 -0.33
C ALA A 501 14.49 -31.27 -1.79
N LEU A 502 13.19 -31.21 -2.10
CA LEU A 502 12.68 -31.39 -3.46
C LEU A 502 13.09 -30.23 -4.38
N PHE A 503 13.00 -28.98 -3.92
CA PHE A 503 13.33 -27.81 -4.73
C PHE A 503 14.79 -27.88 -5.23
N TYR A 504 15.76 -28.08 -4.34
CA TYR A 504 17.18 -28.11 -4.70
C TYR A 504 17.55 -29.37 -5.47
N THR A 505 17.12 -30.54 -4.98
CA THR A 505 17.42 -31.82 -5.63
C THR A 505 16.84 -31.88 -7.02
N LEU A 506 15.58 -31.46 -7.18
CA LEU A 506 14.98 -31.42 -8.49
C LEU A 506 15.74 -30.41 -9.35
N ASN A 507 16.16 -29.25 -8.85
CA ASN A 507 16.94 -28.27 -9.61
C ASN A 507 18.39 -28.63 -9.97
N HIS A 508 18.90 -29.81 -9.60
CA HIS A 508 20.34 -30.15 -9.72
C HIS A 508 21.25 -29.14 -8.99
N ALA A 509 20.77 -28.63 -7.86
CA ALA A 509 21.52 -27.71 -7.03
C ALA A 509 21.84 -28.37 -5.69
N ALA A 510 23.04 -28.09 -5.17
CA ALA A 510 23.38 -28.46 -3.80
C ALA A 510 22.48 -27.68 -2.84
N ILE A 511 22.08 -28.35 -1.76
CA ILE A 511 21.33 -27.70 -0.70
C ILE A 511 22.30 -26.85 0.12
N PRO A 512 22.04 -25.55 0.32
CA PRO A 512 22.85 -24.71 1.19
C PRO A 512 22.93 -25.21 2.63
N ASP A 513 24.11 -25.09 3.25
CA ASP A 513 24.39 -25.59 4.60
C ASP A 513 23.47 -24.99 5.67
N LYS A 514 22.98 -23.76 5.46
CA LYS A 514 22.02 -23.10 6.36
C LYS A 514 20.71 -23.89 6.54
N PHE A 515 20.35 -24.77 5.60
CA PHE A 515 19.15 -25.61 5.68
C PHE A 515 19.42 -27.01 6.25
N SER A 516 20.65 -27.34 6.63
CA SER A 516 21.03 -28.66 7.15
C SER A 516 20.19 -29.07 8.37
N LYS A 517 19.97 -28.14 9.32
CA LYS A 517 19.14 -28.37 10.51
C LYS A 517 17.70 -28.70 10.14
N VAL A 518 17.10 -27.91 9.24
CA VAL A 518 15.70 -28.12 8.79
C VAL A 518 15.55 -29.46 8.09
N ILE A 519 16.50 -29.84 7.24
CA ILE A 519 16.46 -31.13 6.52
C ILE A 519 16.65 -32.31 7.47
N SER A 520 17.39 -32.16 8.57
CA SER A 520 17.57 -33.25 9.53
C SER A 520 16.24 -33.75 10.11
N ILE A 521 15.18 -32.93 10.11
CA ILE A 521 13.82 -33.27 10.56
C ILE A 521 13.25 -34.44 9.76
N THR A 522 13.62 -34.62 8.49
CA THR A 522 13.15 -35.74 7.67
C THR A 522 13.77 -37.08 8.07
N ARG A 523 14.92 -37.09 8.77
CA ARG A 523 15.70 -38.31 9.05
C ARG A 523 14.96 -39.35 9.88
N ASN A 524 14.15 -38.90 10.83
CA ASN A 524 13.40 -39.77 11.76
C ASN A 524 11.93 -40.00 11.33
N SER A 525 11.56 -39.54 10.13
CA SER A 525 10.20 -39.65 9.63
C SER A 525 9.95 -41.01 8.98
N THR A 526 8.79 -41.62 9.28
CA THR A 526 8.30 -42.85 8.63
C THR A 526 7.54 -42.58 7.33
N HIS A 527 7.37 -41.30 6.96
CA HIS A 527 6.60 -40.94 5.78
C HIS A 527 7.34 -41.37 4.48
N PRO A 528 6.67 -42.02 3.50
CA PRO A 528 7.34 -42.59 2.32
C PRO A 528 8.18 -41.60 1.50
N LEU A 529 7.70 -40.37 1.35
CA LEU A 529 8.46 -39.30 0.68
C LEU A 529 9.76 -38.95 1.43
N ASP A 530 9.71 -38.91 2.77
CA ASP A 530 10.86 -38.52 3.60
C ASP A 530 11.92 -39.63 3.58
N LEU A 531 11.50 -40.89 3.62
CA LEU A 531 12.39 -42.04 3.41
C LEU A 531 13.09 -41.97 2.05
N THR A 532 12.36 -41.61 0.99
CA THR A 532 12.91 -41.46 -0.36
C THR A 532 13.90 -40.28 -0.45
N ILE A 533 13.60 -39.15 0.18
CA ILE A 533 14.51 -38.00 0.31
C ILE A 533 15.78 -38.40 1.06
N ASN A 534 15.66 -39.06 2.20
CA ASN A 534 16.79 -39.48 3.02
C ASN A 534 17.71 -40.47 2.29
N LYS A 535 17.12 -41.38 1.50
CA LYS A 535 17.88 -42.33 0.68
C LYS A 535 18.79 -41.60 -0.31
N TYR A 536 18.23 -40.63 -1.04
CA TYR A 536 18.99 -39.78 -1.95
C TYR A 536 20.07 -38.95 -1.24
N LEU A 537 19.75 -38.36 -0.08
CA LEU A 537 20.70 -37.54 0.67
C LEU A 537 21.88 -38.35 1.26
N LYS A 538 21.66 -39.64 1.61
CA LYS A 538 22.72 -40.53 2.12
C LYS A 538 23.73 -40.93 1.05
N ASN A 539 23.33 -40.98 -0.21
CA ASN A 539 24.22 -41.31 -1.32
C ASN A 539 23.94 -40.38 -2.50
N THR A 540 24.65 -39.24 -2.56
CA THR A 540 24.49 -38.25 -3.64
C THR A 540 24.92 -38.78 -5.02
N LYS A 541 25.54 -39.97 -5.10
CA LYS A 541 25.74 -40.71 -6.36
C LYS A 541 24.49 -41.48 -6.81
N GLU A 542 23.46 -41.63 -5.97
CA GLU A 542 22.19 -42.24 -6.37
C GLU A 542 21.46 -41.37 -7.40
N ASN A 543 20.84 -42.06 -8.35
CA ASN A 543 20.16 -41.42 -9.46
C ASN A 543 18.90 -40.69 -8.95
N ARG A 544 18.89 -39.35 -9.09
CA ARG A 544 17.74 -38.45 -8.87
C ARG A 544 16.42 -39.00 -9.43
N ASN A 545 16.50 -39.85 -10.46
CA ASN A 545 15.37 -40.59 -11.00
C ASN A 545 14.51 -41.28 -9.93
N ILE A 546 15.05 -41.70 -8.77
CA ILE A 546 14.25 -42.28 -7.68
C ILE A 546 13.20 -41.28 -7.17
N LEU A 547 13.62 -40.06 -6.82
CA LEU A 547 12.73 -38.99 -6.37
C LEU A 547 11.78 -38.53 -7.48
N LEU A 548 12.28 -38.40 -8.70
CA LEU A 548 11.45 -38.04 -9.86
C LEU A 548 10.37 -39.09 -10.15
N ASN A 549 10.71 -40.38 -10.07
CA ASN A 549 9.78 -41.47 -10.27
C ASN A 549 8.73 -41.51 -9.17
N TYR A 550 9.15 -41.35 -7.90
CA TYR A 550 8.21 -41.24 -6.78
C TYR A 550 7.19 -40.13 -7.01
N VAL A 551 7.65 -38.92 -7.38
CA VAL A 551 6.76 -37.78 -7.62
C VAL A 551 5.85 -38.01 -8.85
N ARG A 552 6.35 -38.64 -9.92
CA ARG A 552 5.56 -38.96 -11.12
C ARG A 552 4.43 -39.96 -10.88
N LEU A 553 4.51 -40.78 -9.82
CA LEU A 553 3.43 -41.71 -9.45
C LEU A 553 2.20 -41.01 -8.88
N ASP A 554 2.34 -39.77 -8.41
CA ASP A 554 1.23 -38.95 -7.94
C ASP A 554 0.20 -38.74 -9.07
N ILE A 555 -1.09 -38.82 -8.73
CA ILE A 555 -2.19 -38.69 -9.68
C ILE A 555 -2.16 -37.37 -10.45
N LYS A 556 -1.62 -36.30 -9.85
CA LYS A 556 -1.47 -34.97 -10.46
C LYS A 556 -0.46 -34.92 -11.59
N ASN A 557 0.41 -35.93 -11.68
CA ASN A 557 1.45 -36.06 -12.70
C ASN A 557 1.12 -37.15 -13.73
N LYS A 558 -0.07 -37.75 -13.65
CA LYS A 558 -0.56 -38.74 -14.61
C LYS A 558 -1.43 -38.09 -15.68
N PHE A 559 -1.81 -38.87 -16.69
CA PHE A 559 -2.78 -38.43 -17.71
C PHE A 559 -4.15 -38.15 -17.06
N PRO A 560 -4.87 -37.08 -17.46
CA PRO A 560 -4.53 -36.08 -18.47
C PRO A 560 -3.72 -34.87 -17.95
N PHE A 561 -3.55 -34.73 -16.62
CA PHE A 561 -2.91 -33.57 -16.00
C PHE A 561 -1.47 -33.31 -16.46
N ASN A 562 -0.69 -34.35 -16.75
CA ASN A 562 0.66 -34.22 -17.28
C ASN A 562 0.71 -33.45 -18.61
N ILE A 563 -0.24 -33.69 -19.52
CA ILE A 563 -0.31 -33.02 -20.82
C ILE A 563 -0.59 -31.55 -20.62
N VAL A 564 -1.59 -31.23 -19.79
CA VAL A 564 -1.95 -29.85 -19.43
C VAL A 564 -0.75 -29.13 -18.79
N ASN A 565 -0.05 -29.77 -17.86
CA ASN A 565 1.13 -29.20 -17.21
C ASN A 565 2.31 -29.01 -18.20
N THR A 566 2.41 -29.86 -19.22
CA THR A 566 3.43 -29.77 -20.25
C THR A 566 3.16 -28.59 -21.18
N ILE A 567 1.93 -28.44 -21.67
CA ILE A 567 1.49 -27.28 -22.46
C ILE A 567 1.72 -25.99 -21.67
N ASN A 568 1.25 -25.95 -20.42
CA ASN A 568 1.43 -24.81 -19.54
C ASN A 568 2.91 -24.45 -19.34
N TYR A 569 3.79 -25.45 -19.17
CA TYR A 569 5.22 -25.19 -19.04
C TYR A 569 5.81 -24.52 -20.29
N TYR A 570 5.41 -24.95 -21.50
CA TYR A 570 5.86 -24.31 -22.73
C TYR A 570 5.31 -22.89 -22.87
N ILE A 571 4.02 -22.67 -22.59
CA ILE A 571 3.39 -21.35 -22.60
C ILE A 571 4.09 -20.42 -21.59
N ASP A 572 4.26 -20.86 -20.35
CA ASP A 572 4.96 -20.12 -19.29
C ASP A 572 6.40 -19.76 -19.73
N THR A 573 7.09 -20.68 -20.41
CA THR A 573 8.45 -20.44 -20.92
C THR A 573 8.47 -19.37 -22.02
N LEU A 574 7.52 -19.41 -22.95
CA LEU A 574 7.39 -18.41 -24.02
C LEU A 574 7.04 -17.03 -23.48
N ILE A 575 6.05 -16.96 -22.57
CA ILE A 575 5.66 -15.71 -21.89
C ILE A 575 6.86 -15.13 -21.14
N ASN A 576 7.63 -15.96 -20.44
CA ASN A 576 8.80 -15.50 -19.69
C ASN A 576 9.91 -14.91 -20.60
N ILE A 577 10.10 -15.44 -21.82
CA ILE A 577 11.06 -14.87 -22.79
C ILE A 577 10.64 -13.48 -23.25
N ILE A 578 9.32 -13.23 -23.35
CA ILE A 578 8.77 -11.95 -23.78
C ILE A 578 8.81 -10.94 -22.62
N ASN A 579 8.33 -11.33 -21.45
CA ASN A 579 8.11 -10.43 -20.32
C ASN A 579 9.35 -10.17 -19.47
N ASN A 580 10.30 -11.10 -19.42
CA ASN A 580 11.46 -11.01 -18.53
C ASN A 580 12.78 -10.80 -19.28
N ARG A 581 12.80 -9.88 -20.26
CA ARG A 581 14.02 -9.58 -21.03
C ARG A 581 15.10 -8.93 -20.17
N GLY A 582 16.34 -9.17 -20.57
CA GLY A 582 17.53 -8.57 -19.99
C GLY A 582 17.78 -7.17 -20.53
N PHE A 583 18.86 -6.56 -20.09
CA PHE A 583 19.32 -5.27 -20.62
C PHE A 583 20.83 -5.12 -20.48
N LEU A 584 21.37 -4.12 -21.18
CA LEU A 584 22.80 -3.79 -21.18
C LEU A 584 23.07 -2.62 -20.23
N ILE A 585 24.13 -2.74 -19.43
CA ILE A 585 24.71 -1.66 -18.62
C ILE A 585 26.16 -1.46 -19.08
N THR A 586 26.60 -0.22 -19.23
CA THR A 586 28.00 0.09 -19.53
C THR A 586 28.60 0.99 -18.48
N PHE A 587 29.88 0.75 -18.18
CA PHE A 587 30.69 1.60 -17.32
C PHE A 587 31.90 2.12 -18.08
N SER A 588 31.94 3.43 -18.29
CA SER A 588 33.06 4.18 -18.86
C SER A 588 33.76 4.99 -17.78
N GLY A 589 35.02 5.34 -18.01
CA GLY A 589 35.85 6.03 -17.03
C GLY A 589 37.33 5.82 -17.32
N VAL A 590 38.17 6.76 -16.88
CA VAL A 590 39.62 6.55 -16.93
C VAL A 590 40.05 5.45 -15.95
N ASP A 591 41.26 4.92 -16.10
CA ASP A 591 41.80 3.97 -15.12
C ASP A 591 42.06 4.71 -13.80
N GLY A 592 41.71 4.07 -12.67
CA GLY A 592 41.70 4.72 -11.35
C GLY A 592 40.35 5.34 -10.93
N ALA A 593 39.36 5.43 -11.84
CA ALA A 593 38.02 5.96 -11.53
C ALA A 593 37.13 5.04 -10.66
N GLY A 594 37.62 3.88 -10.21
CA GLY A 594 36.87 2.96 -9.32
C GLY A 594 35.85 2.02 -9.99
N LYS A 595 35.89 1.88 -11.33
CA LYS A 595 34.93 1.08 -12.12
C LYS A 595 34.75 -0.36 -11.63
N THR A 596 35.84 -1.10 -11.44
CA THR A 596 35.78 -2.53 -11.09
C THR A 596 35.04 -2.76 -9.78
N THR A 597 35.33 -1.95 -8.75
CA THR A 597 34.64 -2.00 -7.46
C THR A 597 33.14 -1.74 -7.61
N VAL A 598 32.76 -0.75 -8.41
CA VAL A 598 31.34 -0.44 -8.68
C VAL A 598 30.68 -1.58 -9.44
N ILE A 599 31.31 -2.12 -10.48
CA ILE A 599 30.79 -3.24 -11.27
C ILE A 599 30.52 -4.47 -10.40
N ASP A 600 31.44 -4.84 -9.51
CA ASP A 600 31.27 -6.02 -8.65
C ASP A 600 30.09 -5.86 -7.68
N LYS A 601 29.94 -4.67 -7.09
CA LYS A 601 28.82 -4.35 -6.19
C LYS A 601 27.48 -4.29 -6.94
N ILE A 602 27.43 -3.64 -8.10
CA ILE A 602 26.23 -3.57 -8.94
C ILE A 602 25.85 -4.96 -9.46
N LYS A 603 26.83 -5.76 -9.89
CA LYS A 603 26.62 -7.16 -10.27
C LYS A 603 25.91 -7.91 -9.14
N TYR A 604 26.45 -7.84 -7.92
CA TYR A 604 25.86 -8.51 -6.77
C TYR A 604 24.42 -8.03 -6.53
N SER A 605 24.19 -6.72 -6.49
CA SER A 605 22.85 -6.15 -6.27
C SER A 605 21.86 -6.54 -7.36
N VAL A 606 22.25 -6.55 -8.64
CA VAL A 606 21.38 -6.99 -9.75
C VAL A 606 21.07 -8.49 -9.66
N GLU A 607 22.05 -9.33 -9.31
CA GLU A 607 21.84 -10.77 -9.17
C GLU A 607 20.92 -11.11 -7.99
N LYS A 608 21.03 -10.35 -6.89
CA LYS A 608 20.29 -10.61 -5.66
C LYS A 608 18.93 -9.93 -5.61
N GLN A 609 18.86 -8.64 -5.91
CA GLN A 609 17.63 -7.84 -5.78
C GLN A 609 16.77 -7.97 -7.04
N LEU A 610 17.33 -7.72 -8.23
CA LEU A 610 16.59 -7.84 -9.51
C LEU A 610 16.42 -9.29 -9.99
N ARG A 611 17.11 -10.25 -9.36
CA ARG A 611 17.06 -11.69 -9.67
C ARG A 611 17.41 -12.01 -11.13
N LYS A 612 18.29 -11.20 -11.72
CA LYS A 612 18.78 -11.40 -13.08
C LYS A 612 20.23 -11.87 -13.04
N LYS A 613 20.53 -12.94 -13.76
CA LYS A 613 21.91 -13.38 -13.95
C LYS A 613 22.71 -12.29 -14.63
N VAL A 614 23.91 -12.01 -14.13
CA VAL A 614 24.77 -10.98 -14.68
C VAL A 614 25.96 -11.61 -15.41
N ILE A 615 26.28 -11.08 -16.58
CA ILE A 615 27.49 -11.42 -17.32
C ILE A 615 28.30 -10.14 -17.48
N VAL A 616 29.53 -10.17 -17.02
CA VAL A 616 30.47 -9.06 -17.18
C VAL A 616 31.33 -9.34 -18.41
N LEU A 617 31.32 -8.42 -19.36
CA LEU A 617 32.17 -8.41 -20.53
C LEU A 617 33.10 -7.22 -20.46
N ARG A 618 34.27 -7.31 -21.09
CA ARG A 618 35.26 -6.23 -21.11
C ARG A 618 35.41 -5.72 -22.53
N HIS A 619 35.38 -4.40 -22.68
CA HIS A 619 35.49 -3.67 -23.95
C HIS A 619 34.43 -4.00 -25.00
N ARG A 620 34.28 -5.25 -25.48
CA ARG A 620 33.49 -5.60 -26.66
C ARG A 620 32.92 -7.03 -26.60
N PRO A 621 31.97 -7.39 -27.48
CA PRO A 621 31.36 -8.73 -27.51
C PRO A 621 32.36 -9.89 -27.62
N SER A 622 33.53 -9.63 -28.22
CA SER A 622 34.66 -10.57 -28.33
C SER A 622 34.30 -11.84 -29.10
N VAL A 623 33.44 -11.70 -30.13
CA VAL A 623 33.21 -12.76 -31.12
C VAL A 623 34.44 -12.88 -32.02
N LEU A 624 35.07 -11.75 -32.34
CA LEU A 624 36.35 -11.67 -33.04
C LEU A 624 37.52 -11.45 -32.05
N PRO A 625 38.63 -12.23 -32.17
CA PRO A 625 39.78 -12.08 -31.28
C PRO A 625 40.52 -10.75 -31.53
N ILE A 626 41.33 -10.31 -30.55
CA ILE A 626 42.15 -9.08 -30.69
C ILE A 626 43.18 -9.27 -31.81
N LEU A 627 43.51 -8.22 -32.55
CA LEU A 627 44.44 -8.31 -33.70
C LEU A 627 45.79 -8.90 -33.31
N SER A 628 46.26 -8.66 -32.08
CA SER A 628 47.50 -9.24 -31.54
C SER A 628 47.44 -10.75 -31.33
N VAL A 629 46.24 -11.35 -31.23
CA VAL A 629 46.08 -12.81 -31.13
C VAL A 629 46.42 -13.49 -32.44
N TRP A 630 46.10 -12.87 -33.57
CA TRP A 630 46.44 -13.41 -34.90
C TRP A 630 47.95 -13.40 -35.17
N THR A 631 48.69 -12.48 -34.55
CA THR A 631 50.14 -12.34 -34.76
C THR A 631 50.98 -13.00 -33.67
N LYS A 632 50.50 -13.08 -32.42
CA LYS A 632 51.28 -13.54 -31.26
C LYS A 632 50.67 -14.71 -30.49
N GLY A 633 49.49 -15.20 -30.89
CA GLY A 633 48.76 -16.23 -30.14
C GLY A 633 48.00 -15.68 -28.92
N LYS A 634 47.07 -16.48 -28.38
CA LYS A 634 46.07 -16.04 -27.39
C LYS A 634 46.65 -15.74 -26.01
N GLU A 635 47.61 -16.53 -25.54
CA GLU A 635 48.21 -16.35 -24.20
C GLU A 635 49.17 -15.15 -24.16
N GLN A 636 50.09 -15.06 -25.13
CA GLN A 636 51.05 -13.95 -25.24
C GLN A 636 50.35 -12.59 -25.41
N ALA A 637 49.32 -12.53 -26.26
CA ALA A 637 48.53 -11.31 -26.46
C ALA A 637 47.80 -10.87 -25.18
N HIS A 638 47.32 -11.81 -24.36
CA HIS A 638 46.65 -11.49 -23.11
C HIS A 638 47.64 -10.96 -22.06
N LEU A 639 48.82 -11.56 -21.94
CA LEU A 639 49.91 -11.09 -21.08
C LEU A 639 50.39 -9.68 -21.45
N ASP A 640 50.62 -9.43 -22.75
CA ASP A 640 51.01 -8.12 -23.28
C ASP A 640 49.97 -7.02 -22.98
N THR A 641 48.69 -7.38 -22.94
CA THR A 641 47.59 -6.41 -22.65
C THR A 641 47.51 -6.07 -21.15
N ILE A 642 48.02 -6.94 -20.28
CA ILE A 642 48.07 -6.72 -18.82
C ILE A 642 49.33 -5.94 -18.41
N GLN A 643 50.47 -6.22 -19.06
CA GLN A 643 51.77 -5.67 -18.67
C GLN A 643 52.06 -4.27 -19.23
N ASN A 644 51.47 -3.90 -20.37
CA ASN A 644 51.72 -2.59 -20.99
C ASN A 644 50.79 -1.49 -20.47
N LEU A 645 51.34 -0.29 -20.23
CA LEU A 645 50.55 0.88 -19.88
C LEU A 645 49.59 1.25 -21.05
N PRO A 646 48.40 1.80 -20.74
CA PRO A 646 47.48 2.26 -21.77
C PRO A 646 48.11 3.35 -22.65
N ARG A 647 47.70 3.42 -23.93
CA ARG A 647 48.12 4.43 -24.93
C ARG A 647 49.59 4.39 -25.39
N GLN A 648 50.31 3.27 -25.24
CA GLN A 648 51.67 3.10 -25.79
C GLN A 648 51.74 2.80 -27.31
N GLY A 649 50.62 2.90 -28.03
CA GLY A 649 50.57 2.60 -29.46
C GLY A 649 51.31 3.63 -30.32
N LYS A 650 52.12 3.17 -31.28
CA LYS A 650 52.91 4.03 -32.19
C LYS A 650 52.20 4.36 -33.51
N ASN A 651 50.93 4.02 -33.68
CA ASN A 651 50.24 4.22 -34.96
C ASN A 651 49.88 5.69 -35.19
N VAL A 652 50.28 6.23 -36.35
CA VAL A 652 49.98 7.60 -36.79
C VAL A 652 49.21 7.62 -38.12
N SER A 653 49.00 6.48 -38.78
CA SER A 653 48.38 6.41 -40.11
C SER A 653 46.85 6.36 -40.05
N PHE A 654 46.20 7.18 -40.87
CA PHE A 654 44.74 7.19 -41.02
C PHE A 654 44.20 5.85 -41.53
N MET A 655 44.76 5.31 -42.63
CA MET A 655 44.28 4.05 -43.22
C MET A 655 44.47 2.87 -42.27
N SER A 656 45.63 2.80 -41.59
CA SER A 656 45.87 1.77 -40.58
C SER A 656 44.90 1.88 -39.41
N SER A 657 44.57 3.11 -38.98
CA SER A 657 43.55 3.36 -37.95
C SER A 657 42.15 2.99 -38.41
N LEU A 658 41.79 3.25 -39.67
CA LEU A 658 40.50 2.93 -40.26
C LEU A 658 40.29 1.41 -40.33
N PHE A 659 41.29 0.63 -40.78
CA PHE A 659 41.20 -0.83 -40.78
C PHE A 659 41.09 -1.41 -39.37
N ARG A 660 41.90 -0.93 -38.41
CA ARG A 660 41.78 -1.35 -37.01
C ARG A 660 40.41 -1.03 -36.43
N PHE A 661 39.90 0.18 -36.70
CA PHE A 661 38.56 0.58 -36.29
C PHE A 661 37.49 -0.29 -36.92
N MET A 662 37.51 -0.52 -38.24
CA MET A 662 36.55 -1.38 -38.94
C MET A 662 36.56 -2.81 -38.40
N TYR A 663 37.73 -3.39 -38.15
CA TYR A 663 37.83 -4.74 -37.58
C TYR A 663 37.16 -4.83 -36.21
N TYR A 664 37.45 -3.90 -35.28
CA TYR A 664 36.81 -3.90 -33.97
C TYR A 664 35.34 -3.48 -34.02
N TYR A 665 34.98 -2.58 -34.94
CA TYR A 665 33.61 -2.14 -35.15
C TYR A 665 32.71 -3.26 -35.66
N MET A 666 33.20 -4.11 -36.57
CA MET A 666 32.46 -5.30 -37.02
C MET A 666 32.13 -6.25 -35.86
N ASP A 667 33.01 -6.39 -34.87
CA ASP A 667 32.71 -7.17 -33.66
C ASP A 667 31.54 -6.59 -32.86
N TYR A 668 31.35 -5.27 -32.84
CA TYR A 668 30.14 -4.66 -32.26
C TYR A 668 28.91 -4.89 -33.12
N VAL A 669 28.99 -4.66 -34.43
CA VAL A 669 27.85 -4.74 -35.35
C VAL A 669 27.27 -6.16 -35.41
N PHE A 670 28.13 -7.19 -35.45
CA PHE A 670 27.67 -8.58 -35.48
C PHE A 670 27.55 -9.17 -34.07
N GLY A 671 28.50 -8.88 -33.18
CA GLY A 671 28.50 -9.43 -31.82
C GLY A 671 27.33 -8.94 -30.97
N GLN A 672 26.77 -7.76 -31.22
CA GLN A 672 25.56 -7.30 -30.53
C GLN A 672 24.36 -8.25 -30.69
N PHE A 673 24.19 -8.87 -31.88
CA PHE A 673 23.11 -9.84 -32.10
C PHE A 673 23.37 -11.14 -31.34
N PHE A 674 24.63 -11.60 -31.29
CA PHE A 674 25.02 -12.74 -30.47
C PHE A 674 24.71 -12.50 -28.99
N ILE A 675 25.08 -11.33 -28.46
CA ILE A 675 24.75 -10.94 -27.08
C ILE A 675 23.24 -10.87 -26.86
N TYR A 676 22.50 -10.33 -27.82
CA TYR A 676 21.04 -10.21 -27.75
C TYR A 676 20.36 -11.58 -27.62
N PHE A 677 20.62 -12.51 -28.53
CA PHE A 677 19.99 -13.83 -28.52
C PHE A 677 20.51 -14.73 -27.40
N LYS A 678 21.82 -14.67 -27.10
CA LYS A 678 22.43 -15.54 -26.08
C LYS A 678 22.06 -15.13 -24.67
N TYR A 679 21.93 -13.83 -24.39
CA TYR A 679 21.79 -13.30 -23.03
C TYR A 679 20.52 -12.48 -22.84
N ILE A 680 20.27 -11.45 -23.65
CA ILE A 680 19.17 -10.51 -23.43
C ILE A 680 17.80 -11.18 -23.50
N LEU A 681 17.54 -12.01 -24.52
CA LEU A 681 16.26 -12.75 -24.60
C LEU A 681 16.08 -13.77 -23.48
N LYS A 682 17.16 -14.21 -22.83
CA LYS A 682 17.09 -15.12 -21.68
C LYS A 682 16.91 -14.39 -20.34
N GLY A 683 16.83 -13.07 -20.34
CA GLY A 683 16.65 -12.26 -19.14
C GLY A 683 17.92 -11.83 -18.43
N TYR A 684 19.09 -12.03 -19.03
CA TYR A 684 20.38 -11.76 -18.40
C TYR A 684 20.72 -10.28 -18.53
N VAL A 685 21.30 -9.70 -17.47
CA VAL A 685 21.89 -8.36 -17.54
C VAL A 685 23.34 -8.51 -17.98
N VAL A 686 23.75 -7.77 -19.00
CA VAL A 686 25.15 -7.78 -19.44
C VAL A 686 25.77 -6.44 -19.07
N ILE A 687 26.84 -6.49 -18.30
CA ILE A 687 27.61 -5.33 -17.86
C ILE A 687 28.89 -5.26 -18.66
N TYR A 688 29.16 -4.12 -19.29
CA TYR A 688 30.42 -3.85 -19.97
C TYR A 688 31.35 -3.00 -19.09
N ASP A 689 32.52 -3.54 -18.75
CA ASP A 689 33.67 -2.75 -18.30
C ASP A 689 34.36 -2.16 -19.54
N ARG A 690 34.05 -0.90 -19.82
CA ARG A 690 34.33 -0.16 -21.07
C ARG A 690 33.49 -0.63 -22.25
N TYR A 691 33.14 0.31 -23.10
CA TYR A 691 32.26 0.10 -24.26
C TYR A 691 32.68 0.97 -25.44
N TYR A 692 31.80 1.16 -26.41
CA TYR A 692 32.04 1.90 -27.65
C TYR A 692 32.50 3.35 -27.42
N PHE A 693 32.11 3.98 -26.30
CA PHE A 693 32.50 5.36 -25.98
C PHE A 693 34.02 5.58 -25.93
N ASP A 694 34.78 4.53 -25.61
CA ASP A 694 36.24 4.56 -25.65
C ASP A 694 36.76 4.80 -27.08
N PHE A 695 36.07 4.36 -28.14
CA PHE A 695 36.48 4.71 -29.52
C PHE A 695 36.19 6.17 -29.90
N ILE A 696 35.28 6.83 -29.20
CA ILE A 696 34.94 8.23 -29.45
C ILE A 696 35.92 9.14 -28.71
N ASN A 697 36.14 8.88 -27.41
CA ASN A 697 36.89 9.78 -26.53
C ASN A 697 38.28 9.28 -26.13
N ASP A 698 38.57 7.98 -26.19
CA ASP A 698 39.86 7.37 -25.82
C ASP A 698 40.41 6.43 -26.92
N SER A 699 40.28 6.83 -28.19
CA SER A 699 40.65 6.01 -29.37
C SER A 699 42.13 5.62 -29.39
N LYS A 700 43.00 6.47 -28.83
CA LYS A 700 44.44 6.23 -28.66
C LYS A 700 44.75 4.94 -27.89
N ARG A 701 43.88 4.54 -26.94
CA ARG A 701 44.04 3.28 -26.19
C ARG A 701 43.99 2.05 -27.10
N SER A 702 43.20 2.11 -28.17
CA SER A 702 43.10 1.04 -29.17
C SER A 702 44.06 1.21 -30.35
N ASN A 703 45.04 2.12 -30.24
CA ASN A 703 46.00 2.46 -31.29
C ASN A 703 45.31 2.97 -32.59
N ILE A 704 44.20 3.71 -32.42
CA ILE A 704 43.38 4.28 -33.50
C ILE A 704 43.45 5.81 -33.40
N VAL A 705 43.78 6.46 -34.52
CA VAL A 705 43.72 7.92 -34.69
C VAL A 705 42.78 8.21 -35.85
N LEU A 706 41.53 8.56 -35.53
CA LEU A 706 40.48 8.90 -36.49
C LEU A 706 39.71 10.14 -36.03
N PRO A 707 39.13 10.91 -36.96
CA PRO A 707 38.20 11.99 -36.63
C PRO A 707 37.03 11.48 -35.78
N LYS A 708 36.67 12.23 -34.72
CA LYS A 708 35.54 11.89 -33.84
C LYS A 708 34.21 11.77 -34.57
N SER A 709 34.01 12.49 -35.67
CA SER A 709 32.81 12.40 -36.50
C SER A 709 32.59 10.99 -37.06
N ILE A 710 33.66 10.31 -37.49
CA ILE A 710 33.60 8.95 -38.03
C ILE A 710 33.26 7.94 -36.93
N THR A 711 33.96 8.01 -35.80
CA THR A 711 33.71 7.08 -34.68
C THR A 711 32.35 7.30 -34.05
N LEU A 712 31.89 8.55 -33.97
CA LEU A 712 30.56 8.90 -33.49
C LEU A 712 29.45 8.44 -34.46
N LEU A 713 29.64 8.56 -35.77
CA LEU A 713 28.70 8.04 -36.77
C LEU A 713 28.54 6.52 -36.63
N GLY A 714 29.63 5.78 -36.39
CA GLY A 714 29.57 4.33 -36.16
C GLY A 714 28.68 3.94 -34.98
N TYR A 715 28.59 4.77 -33.93
CA TYR A 715 27.70 4.50 -32.79
C TYR A 715 26.22 4.45 -33.19
N ALA A 716 25.82 5.19 -34.23
CA ALA A 716 24.44 5.24 -34.70
C ALA A 716 23.92 3.87 -35.15
N PHE A 717 24.80 2.95 -35.58
CA PHE A 717 24.44 1.61 -36.05
C PHE A 717 24.58 0.51 -34.99
N VAL A 718 25.12 0.86 -33.81
CA VAL A 718 25.20 -0.06 -32.67
C VAL A 718 23.89 -0.01 -31.87
N LEU A 719 23.46 -1.15 -31.33
CA LEU A 719 22.35 -1.26 -30.39
C LEU A 719 22.75 -0.54 -29.11
N LYS A 720 21.98 0.48 -28.77
CA LYS A 720 22.29 1.40 -27.66
C LYS A 720 22.04 0.65 -26.36
N PRO A 721 23.02 0.59 -25.45
CA PRO A 721 22.80 0.04 -24.12
C PRO A 721 21.76 0.87 -23.37
N LYS A 722 20.93 0.20 -22.57
CA LYS A 722 19.85 0.85 -21.82
C LYS A 722 20.39 1.81 -20.76
N PHE A 723 21.48 1.43 -20.10
CA PHE A 723 22.13 2.23 -19.07
C PHE A 723 23.60 2.42 -19.38
N ASN A 724 24.08 3.66 -19.33
CA ASN A 724 25.46 4.03 -19.61
C ASN A 724 25.93 4.97 -18.51
N PHE A 725 26.90 4.53 -17.72
CA PHE A 725 27.43 5.29 -16.59
C PHE A 725 28.88 5.67 -16.88
N PHE A 726 29.18 6.97 -16.77
CA PHE A 726 30.55 7.48 -16.85
C PHE A 726 31.02 7.85 -15.43
N LEU A 727 31.95 7.08 -14.89
CA LEU A 727 32.53 7.34 -13.58
C LEU A 727 33.76 8.24 -13.72
N TYR A 728 33.74 9.36 -13.00
CA TYR A 728 34.86 10.30 -12.94
C TYR A 728 35.17 10.70 -11.50
N ALA A 729 36.34 11.29 -11.29
CA ALA A 729 36.73 11.95 -10.06
C ALA A 729 37.79 13.00 -10.44
N ASP A 730 38.19 13.85 -9.49
CA ASP A 730 39.24 14.83 -9.74
C ASP A 730 40.57 14.15 -10.09
N ALA A 731 41.38 14.78 -10.94
CA ALA A 731 42.62 14.21 -11.43
C ALA A 731 43.58 13.82 -10.29
N GLN A 732 43.62 14.59 -9.20
CA GLN A 732 44.40 14.27 -8.01
C GLN A 732 43.95 12.97 -7.32
N VAL A 733 42.64 12.76 -7.22
CA VAL A 733 42.04 11.54 -6.65
C VAL A 733 42.29 10.33 -7.55
N ILE A 734 42.25 10.49 -8.86
CA ILE A 734 42.54 9.41 -9.81
C ILE A 734 44.02 9.03 -9.73
N LEU A 735 44.92 10.00 -9.72
CA LEU A 735 46.36 9.80 -9.62
C LEU A 735 46.78 9.16 -8.30
N SER A 736 46.09 9.47 -7.20
CA SER A 736 46.36 8.82 -5.91
C SER A 736 45.92 7.35 -5.90
N ARG A 737 44.87 6.99 -6.64
CA ARG A 737 44.38 5.60 -6.80
C ARG A 737 45.25 4.80 -7.77
N LYS A 738 45.58 5.35 -8.94
CA LYS A 738 46.42 4.71 -9.98
C LYS A 738 47.17 5.75 -10.81
N LYS A 739 48.50 5.61 -10.93
CA LYS A 739 49.37 6.48 -11.73
C LYS A 739 49.60 5.93 -13.14
N GLU A 740 48.54 5.86 -13.95
CA GLU A 740 48.63 5.35 -15.34
C GLU A 740 48.59 6.46 -16.42
N LEU A 741 48.06 7.64 -16.11
CA LEU A 741 47.92 8.80 -17.00
C LEU A 741 48.37 10.08 -16.29
N ASP A 742 48.72 11.14 -17.02
CA ASP A 742 49.01 12.45 -16.46
C ASP A 742 47.74 13.26 -16.12
N ALA A 743 47.86 14.23 -15.21
CA ALA A 743 46.73 15.03 -14.73
C ALA A 743 45.98 15.75 -15.86
N LYS A 744 46.71 16.30 -16.84
CA LYS A 744 46.11 17.04 -17.96
C LYS A 744 45.27 16.11 -18.83
N THR A 745 45.81 14.94 -19.19
CA THR A 745 45.06 13.92 -19.92
C THR A 745 43.79 13.48 -19.18
N ILE A 746 43.86 13.30 -17.86
CA ILE A 746 42.70 12.90 -17.06
C ILE A 746 41.61 13.98 -17.12
N THR A 747 41.97 15.25 -16.94
CA THR A 747 41.03 16.37 -17.01
C THR A 747 40.40 16.50 -18.39
N GLU A 748 41.20 16.41 -19.45
CA GLU A 748 40.72 16.45 -20.85
C GLU A 748 39.75 15.31 -21.15
N LEU A 749 40.11 14.07 -20.78
CA LEU A 749 39.22 12.92 -20.96
C LEU A 749 37.92 13.07 -20.20
N THR A 750 37.98 13.49 -18.93
CA THR A 750 36.80 13.68 -18.11
C THR A 750 35.86 14.70 -18.74
N PHE A 751 36.37 15.84 -19.19
CA PHE A 751 35.59 16.85 -19.89
C PHE A 751 34.92 16.29 -21.16
N GLU A 752 35.68 15.61 -22.01
CA GLU A 752 35.16 15.06 -23.28
C GLU A 752 34.12 13.95 -23.07
N TYR A 753 34.28 13.10 -22.05
CA TYR A 753 33.28 12.09 -21.69
C TYR A 753 32.01 12.72 -21.14
N THR A 754 32.10 13.68 -20.22
CA THR A 754 30.94 14.39 -19.68
C THR A 754 30.16 15.06 -20.81
N LYS A 755 30.84 15.83 -21.66
CA LYS A 755 30.21 16.50 -22.82
C LYS A 755 29.53 15.52 -23.78
N LEU A 756 30.15 14.36 -24.04
CA LEU A 756 29.54 13.33 -24.88
C LEU A 756 28.28 12.75 -24.24
N PHE A 757 28.33 12.42 -22.95
CA PHE A 757 27.21 11.81 -22.23
C PHE A 757 26.03 12.77 -22.13
N ASP A 758 26.29 14.05 -21.83
CA ASP A 758 25.25 15.09 -21.79
C ASP A 758 24.55 15.21 -23.15
N ARG A 759 25.34 15.31 -24.23
CA ARG A 759 24.80 15.38 -25.60
C ARG A 759 23.96 14.15 -25.98
N LEU A 760 24.39 12.96 -25.56
CA LEU A 760 23.66 11.73 -25.83
C LEU A 760 22.38 11.63 -24.99
N GLN A 761 22.41 12.09 -23.74
CA GLN A 761 21.24 12.12 -22.86
C GLN A 761 20.17 13.08 -23.37
N GLU A 762 20.55 14.27 -23.86
CA GLU A 762 19.62 15.23 -24.49
C GLU A 762 18.92 14.63 -25.72
N SER A 763 19.60 13.73 -26.43
CA SER A 763 19.07 13.10 -27.64
C SER A 763 18.20 11.85 -27.40
N SER A 764 18.08 11.36 -26.16
CA SER A 764 17.38 10.10 -25.88
C SER A 764 16.76 10.00 -24.49
N ASP A 765 15.44 9.83 -24.44
CA ASP A 765 14.72 9.50 -23.20
C ASP A 765 14.75 8.00 -22.86
N LYS A 766 15.04 7.15 -23.86
CA LYS A 766 14.98 5.68 -23.72
C LYS A 766 16.26 5.07 -23.17
N ASN A 767 17.41 5.65 -23.51
CA ASN A 767 18.72 5.18 -23.06
C ASN A 767 19.30 6.22 -22.12
N ILE A 768 19.82 5.76 -20.98
CA ILE A 768 20.34 6.65 -19.95
C ILE A 768 21.84 6.80 -20.13
N TYR A 769 22.32 8.03 -20.18
CA TYR A 769 23.72 8.41 -20.18
C TYR A 769 23.95 9.33 -18.99
N MET A 770 24.65 8.83 -17.97
CA MET A 770 24.80 9.57 -16.72
C MET A 770 26.27 9.65 -16.31
N PRO A 771 26.86 10.86 -16.28
CA PRO A 771 28.12 11.10 -15.60
C PRO A 771 27.91 11.08 -14.07
N ILE A 772 28.80 10.41 -13.34
CA ILE A 772 28.74 10.28 -11.88
C ILE A 772 30.12 10.54 -11.28
N ASN A 773 30.16 11.48 -10.34
CA ASN A 773 31.35 11.73 -9.54
C ASN A 773 31.52 10.61 -8.49
N ASN A 774 32.54 9.77 -8.66
CA ASN A 774 32.81 8.60 -7.83
C ASN A 774 33.84 8.90 -6.74
N VAL A 775 33.46 9.79 -5.82
CA VAL A 775 34.19 10.08 -4.58
C VAL A 775 33.64 9.22 -3.45
N ASP A 776 32.32 9.25 -3.26
CA ASP A 776 31.59 8.39 -2.31
C ASP A 776 31.01 7.16 -3.05
N LEU A 777 31.41 5.97 -2.59
CA LEU A 777 31.00 4.72 -3.21
C LEU A 777 29.51 4.41 -2.95
N ASP A 778 29.01 4.68 -1.75
CA ASP A 778 27.65 4.34 -1.37
C ASP A 778 26.64 5.27 -2.07
N GLU A 779 26.95 6.56 -2.17
CA GLU A 779 26.16 7.50 -2.97
C GLU A 779 26.13 7.08 -4.46
N THR A 780 27.30 6.70 -5.00
CA THR A 780 27.42 6.23 -6.38
C THR A 780 26.57 4.97 -6.63
N LEU A 781 26.67 3.97 -5.75
CA LEU A 781 25.92 2.73 -5.87
C LEU A 781 24.41 2.97 -5.75
N ASN A 782 23.99 3.78 -4.78
CA ASN A 782 22.58 4.13 -4.59
C ASN A 782 22.01 4.84 -5.81
N ARG A 783 22.73 5.81 -6.37
CA ARG A 783 22.30 6.54 -7.57
C ARG A 783 22.17 5.64 -8.80
N ILE A 784 23.13 4.73 -9.01
CA ILE A 784 23.08 3.75 -10.10
C ILE A 784 21.91 2.80 -9.90
N MET A 785 21.79 2.17 -8.73
CA MET A 785 20.75 1.18 -8.45
C MET A 785 19.36 1.79 -8.54
N LYS A 786 19.15 2.98 -7.96
CA LYS A 786 17.88 3.72 -8.08
C LYS A 786 17.52 3.96 -9.55
N THR A 787 18.49 4.39 -10.35
CA THR A 787 18.29 4.63 -11.79
C THR A 787 17.93 3.35 -12.53
N VAL A 788 18.67 2.27 -12.30
CA VAL A 788 18.42 0.96 -12.91
C VAL A 788 17.05 0.44 -12.50
N ILE A 789 16.70 0.49 -11.22
CA ILE A 789 15.42 0.01 -10.69
C ILE A 789 14.24 0.78 -11.30
N LEU A 790 14.24 2.10 -11.21
CA LEU A 790 13.09 2.92 -11.62
C LEU A 790 12.88 2.86 -13.14
N LYS A 791 13.95 2.77 -13.93
CA LYS A 791 13.90 2.86 -15.40
C LYS A 791 14.09 1.51 -16.13
N SER A 792 14.40 0.41 -15.43
CA SER A 792 14.48 -0.95 -16.03
C SER A 792 13.13 -1.46 -16.47
#